data_AF-A0A2D0K4V1-F1
#
_entry.id   AF-A0A2D0K4V1-F1
#
_cell.length_a   1.000
_cell.length_b   1.000
_cell.length_c   1.000
_cell.angle_alpha   90.00
_cell.angle_beta   90.00
_cell.angle_gamma   90.00
#
_symmetry.space_group_name_H-M   'P 1'
#
loop_
_entity.id
_entity.type
_entity.pdbx_description
1 polymer ?
#
loop_
_entity_poly.entity_id
_entity_poly.type
_entity_poly.pdbx_seq_one_letter_code
_entity_poly.pdbx_strand_id
1 'polypeptide(L)'
;MNQPRTIASSSLKNSLSKNSLSMESVSRLQDLGTELRVVKSGTSIALLSTDEPITDPFTVLGSLPTITADSLGNAGFMADYGVDYAYYAGAMANGIHSEEMVIALGRQRILGIFGSGGLRIPRITAAIARIRQALPEGPFGVNLLHNPGNPDWEMACVRLCIENQVQVIEASAYINLSPALVYYRVSGLAQQPDGSVLRRHRLIAKVSRREVAQHFLRPAPENLLQKLRADGLITTEQVELARQVSMADDITVEGDSGGHTDQGVLACIFRSVVQLRDEIAADESQIGYQVRIGAAGGLGTPHAILAAFALGAAYVVTGSVNQSCVEAGTSSAVKKMLGQARISDVATAPSADMFELGAKVQVLKQGSMYAVRAQKLYSLYKQYDSLDDLPEQEITLLEKQIFHKPLSDIWQETIDYFHSTHQPDIIAKAEKQPKKKMALVFQWYLGQSSRWAITGDPVRNMDYQIWCGAAMGAMNEWLKGTPFEAVENRHVSDIARLLMNGAACLTRIALLELLNVAVPEQVKQHLLLSHGQYSSKQCVTEQIVAEKIITKQMPDQKIESNQKTEPDQKSKVRSKESMDASTKLCLDNSKGFYKKCWDLMPGGSHYNFGDPERPLVIPFNRGEKSRVWDLDGNEHLDMFCKFGALLVGHHNEAYNSSLIEYMNKVTSVDTCDLEVAVCETMVRHIPCAEMVRFCLSGTEAVQNALRLARAFSGKNRFIRFHGHYHGNADNIMGWRKKQDLTYPVPEQFKGDLLDTLGRDPNVMTDQSFMLPWNDIDILTATIERYHDEIGAVLMEPICINGGGIFPVEGYLEKTKALCEKYNIVLIFDEIITGVRIGLGGAQKILGVTPHLATFGKALGGGAMPISAIAGRRDIMNLYTRGKVIHAGTFNGYPLGLAAIKTTFSLIEQDPGCYDRMGDIMRQISNTFVKAAEAVDLPLVVQGMPTALVYHSQNTPVMSTEGYSDKVKFCDIIIREISKRYGIQFSPLSRMYPNLLMSQDDVRFFEERIFDAMENARKVIDIAFKEGITG
;
A
#
# COMPACT_ATOMS: atom_id res chain seq x y z
N MET A 1 -35.04 24.21 -2.79
CA MET A 1 -35.94 23.10 -3.15
C MET A 1 -35.64 22.75 -4.60
N ASN A 2 -35.09 21.57 -4.80
CA ASN A 2 -34.32 21.19 -5.98
C ASN A 2 -35.21 20.52 -7.02
N GLN A 3 -35.31 21.13 -8.21
CA GLN A 3 -35.72 20.47 -9.45
C GLN A 3 -34.75 19.33 -9.80
N PRO A 4 -35.22 18.23 -10.40
CA PRO A 4 -34.34 17.22 -10.98
C PRO A 4 -33.62 17.82 -12.20
N ARG A 5 -32.29 17.83 -12.18
CA ARG A 5 -31.46 18.20 -13.33
C ARG A 5 -31.65 17.14 -14.43
N THR A 6 -32.42 17.47 -15.44
CA THR A 6 -32.39 16.83 -16.76
C THR A 6 -30.99 16.95 -17.34
N ILE A 7 -30.34 15.80 -17.59
CA ILE A 7 -29.02 15.75 -18.24
C ILE A 7 -29.21 16.10 -19.71
N ALA A 8 -28.89 17.36 -19.99
CA ALA A 8 -28.69 18.07 -21.24
C ALA A 8 -28.43 17.24 -22.52
N SER A 9 -29.46 17.18 -23.38
CA SER A 9 -29.32 17.04 -24.85
C SER A 9 -28.67 18.28 -25.51
N SER A 10 -28.43 19.35 -24.74
CA SER A 10 -27.76 20.59 -25.17
C SER A 10 -26.26 20.64 -24.88
N SER A 11 -25.71 19.70 -24.10
CA SER A 11 -24.30 19.72 -23.67
C SER A 11 -23.31 19.04 -24.64
N LEU A 12 -23.80 18.27 -25.61
CA LEU A 12 -22.99 17.60 -26.63
C LEU A 12 -22.50 18.54 -27.75
N LYS A 13 -22.98 19.78 -27.82
CA LYS A 13 -22.61 20.73 -28.89
C LYS A 13 -21.35 21.55 -28.64
N ASN A 14 -20.83 21.62 -27.40
CA ASN A 14 -19.82 22.63 -27.02
C ASN A 14 -18.45 22.08 -26.53
N SER A 15 -18.09 20.82 -26.79
CA SER A 15 -16.78 20.26 -26.38
C SER A 15 -15.94 19.63 -27.49
N LEU A 16 -16.11 20.07 -28.74
CA LEU A 16 -15.42 19.51 -29.89
C LEU A 16 -14.16 20.34 -30.22
N SER A 17 -13.00 19.87 -29.77
CA SER A 17 -11.69 20.35 -30.23
C SER A 17 -11.43 19.91 -31.68
N LYS A 18 -10.44 20.52 -32.34
CA LYS A 18 -9.96 20.08 -33.67
C LYS A 18 -9.77 18.54 -33.69
N ASN A 19 -10.36 17.85 -34.67
CA ASN A 19 -10.41 16.37 -34.84
C ASN A 19 -11.43 15.57 -33.99
N SER A 20 -12.64 16.07 -33.78
CA SER A 20 -13.68 15.36 -33.01
C SER A 20 -14.71 14.60 -33.88
N LEU A 21 -15.22 13.48 -33.38
CA LEU A 21 -16.29 12.67 -34.01
C LEU A 21 -17.62 13.43 -34.12
N SER A 22 -18.34 13.24 -35.23
CA SER A 22 -19.74 13.69 -35.37
C SER A 22 -20.69 12.84 -34.50
N MET A 23 -21.85 13.38 -34.10
CA MET A 23 -22.87 12.62 -33.35
C MET A 23 -23.36 11.37 -34.09
N GLU A 24 -23.47 11.44 -35.42
CA GLU A 24 -23.81 10.29 -36.26
C GLU A 24 -22.71 9.21 -36.20
N SER A 25 -21.44 9.63 -36.17
CA SER A 25 -20.31 8.71 -36.00
C SER A 25 -20.30 8.03 -34.63
N VAL A 26 -20.72 8.72 -33.57
CA VAL A 26 -20.86 8.12 -32.23
C VAL A 26 -21.87 6.97 -32.24
N SER A 27 -23.02 7.14 -32.91
CA SER A 27 -24.02 6.07 -33.03
C SER A 27 -23.49 4.87 -33.83
N ARG A 28 -22.74 5.12 -34.90
CA ARG A 28 -22.13 4.05 -35.72
C ARG A 28 -21.06 3.27 -34.94
N LEU A 29 -20.36 3.91 -34.00
CA LEU A 29 -19.37 3.24 -33.14
C LEU A 29 -20.00 2.22 -32.18
N GLN A 30 -21.31 2.32 -31.89
CA GLN A 30 -22.06 1.33 -31.11
C GLN A 30 -22.38 0.07 -31.91
N ASP A 31 -22.40 0.14 -33.23
CA ASP A 31 -22.61 -1.04 -34.07
C ASP A 31 -21.30 -1.82 -34.24
N LEU A 32 -21.03 -2.68 -33.27
CA LEU A 32 -19.84 -3.52 -33.21
C LEU A 32 -19.75 -4.55 -34.35
N GLY A 33 -20.88 -4.86 -35.01
CA GLY A 33 -20.97 -5.85 -36.08
C GLY A 33 -20.66 -5.32 -37.47
N THR A 34 -20.53 -4.00 -37.62
CA THR A 34 -20.28 -3.35 -38.92
C THR A 34 -18.86 -2.82 -39.00
N GLU A 35 -18.16 -3.14 -40.09
CA GLU A 35 -16.85 -2.56 -40.40
C GLU A 35 -17.01 -1.08 -40.81
N LEU A 36 -16.16 -0.21 -40.26
CA LEU A 36 -16.23 1.24 -40.49
C LEU A 36 -14.93 1.76 -41.10
N ARG A 37 -15.03 2.68 -42.05
CA ARG A 37 -13.92 3.51 -42.54
C ARG A 37 -13.87 4.81 -41.76
N VAL A 38 -12.67 5.19 -41.34
CA VAL A 38 -12.39 6.44 -40.63
C VAL A 38 -11.95 7.46 -41.67
N VAL A 39 -12.77 8.48 -41.92
CA VAL A 39 -12.50 9.49 -42.94
C VAL A 39 -12.40 10.89 -42.34
N LYS A 40 -11.52 11.71 -42.89
CA LYS A 40 -11.27 13.09 -42.47
C LYS A 40 -11.62 14.06 -43.58
N SER A 41 -12.47 15.05 -43.30
CA SER A 41 -12.72 16.20 -44.17
C SER A 41 -12.48 17.50 -43.38
N GLY A 42 -11.50 18.28 -43.81
CA GLY A 42 -11.03 19.45 -43.07
C GLY A 42 -10.59 19.09 -41.65
N THR A 43 -11.30 19.60 -40.64
CA THR A 43 -11.07 19.35 -39.21
C THR A 43 -12.01 18.31 -38.59
N SER A 44 -12.92 17.74 -39.39
CA SER A 44 -13.98 16.83 -38.93
C SER A 44 -13.65 15.39 -39.27
N ILE A 45 -13.98 14.48 -38.35
CA ILE A 45 -13.87 13.03 -38.54
C ILE A 45 -15.27 12.43 -38.68
N ALA A 46 -15.46 11.59 -39.69
CA ALA A 46 -16.66 10.79 -39.88
C ALA A 46 -16.33 9.29 -39.93
N LEU A 47 -17.26 8.48 -39.43
CA LEU A 47 -17.24 7.02 -39.57
C LEU A 47 -18.28 6.63 -40.62
N LEU A 48 -17.83 5.99 -41.70
CA LEU A 48 -18.68 5.53 -42.80
C LEU A 48 -18.65 4.01 -42.89
N SER A 49 -19.75 3.37 -43.24
CA SER A 49 -19.74 1.94 -43.58
C SER A 49 -18.90 1.72 -44.84
N THR A 50 -18.40 0.50 -45.05
CA THR A 50 -17.49 0.18 -46.16
C THR A 50 -18.11 0.35 -47.56
N ASP A 51 -19.43 0.33 -47.66
CA ASP A 51 -20.24 0.42 -48.88
C ASP A 51 -20.66 1.86 -49.26
N GLU A 52 -20.53 2.84 -48.36
CA GLU A 52 -20.90 4.24 -48.66
C GLU A 52 -19.90 4.92 -49.63
N PRO A 53 -20.35 5.60 -50.70
CA PRO A 53 -19.44 6.28 -51.62
C PRO A 53 -18.75 7.48 -50.94
N ILE A 54 -17.44 7.65 -51.17
CA ILE A 54 -16.69 8.82 -50.71
C ILE A 54 -16.82 9.91 -51.80
N THR A 55 -17.60 10.96 -51.53
CA THR A 55 -17.81 12.09 -52.45
C THR A 55 -17.19 13.38 -51.89
N ASP A 56 -16.33 14.06 -52.67
CA ASP A 56 -15.52 15.25 -52.30
C ASP A 56 -14.48 15.03 -51.17
N PRO A 57 -13.50 15.93 -50.86
CA PRO A 57 -12.13 15.52 -50.53
C PRO A 57 -11.97 15.02 -49.09
N PHE A 58 -12.43 13.79 -48.84
CA PHE A 58 -12.13 13.04 -47.63
C PHE A 58 -10.80 12.31 -47.78
N THR A 59 -9.94 12.41 -46.77
CA THR A 59 -8.76 11.56 -46.63
C THR A 59 -9.12 10.36 -45.74
N VAL A 60 -8.87 9.14 -46.21
CA VAL A 60 -9.04 7.93 -45.39
C VAL A 60 -7.89 7.85 -44.40
N LEU A 61 -8.20 7.77 -43.10
CA LEU A 61 -7.20 7.61 -42.03
C LEU A 61 -6.95 6.13 -41.70
N GLY A 62 -7.98 5.28 -41.85
CA GLY A 62 -7.89 3.85 -41.58
C GLY A 62 -9.28 3.20 -41.57
N SER A 63 -9.36 1.98 -41.05
CA SER A 63 -10.62 1.27 -40.81
C SER A 63 -10.70 0.76 -39.37
N LEU A 64 -11.93 0.58 -38.89
CA LEU A 64 -12.25 -0.12 -37.65
C LEU A 64 -12.91 -1.44 -38.03
N PRO A 65 -12.26 -2.58 -37.76
CA PRO A 65 -12.85 -3.89 -38.04
C PRO A 65 -14.10 -4.12 -37.18
N THR A 66 -14.82 -5.19 -37.52
CA THR A 66 -15.85 -5.76 -36.64
C THR A 66 -15.18 -6.29 -35.38
N ILE A 67 -15.60 -5.79 -34.22
CA ILE A 67 -15.09 -6.22 -32.92
C ILE A 67 -16.28 -6.36 -32.00
N THR A 68 -16.82 -7.58 -31.95
CA THR A 68 -17.98 -7.99 -31.16
C THR A 68 -17.51 -8.70 -29.88
N ALA A 69 -18.40 -8.85 -28.90
CA ALA A 69 -18.05 -9.51 -27.62
C ALA A 69 -17.53 -10.95 -27.78
N ASP A 70 -18.04 -11.69 -28.76
CA ASP A 70 -17.61 -13.06 -29.13
C ASP A 70 -16.29 -13.10 -29.93
N SER A 71 -15.77 -11.95 -30.37
CA SER A 71 -14.44 -11.86 -30.97
C SER A 71 -13.31 -11.70 -29.94
N LEU A 72 -13.63 -11.42 -28.68
CA LEU A 72 -12.66 -11.24 -27.62
C LEU A 72 -12.28 -12.59 -26.98
N GLY A 73 -10.97 -12.79 -26.75
CA GLY A 73 -10.43 -13.99 -26.13
C GLY A 73 -10.19 -15.13 -27.11
N ASN A 74 -10.28 -16.37 -26.63
CA ASN A 74 -9.88 -17.56 -27.39
C ASN A 74 -11.10 -18.32 -27.93
N ALA A 75 -11.20 -18.45 -29.26
CA ALA A 75 -12.26 -19.21 -29.92
C ALA A 75 -12.28 -20.70 -29.53
N GLY A 76 -11.12 -21.28 -29.23
CA GLY A 76 -11.01 -22.65 -28.74
C GLY A 76 -11.66 -22.86 -27.36
N PHE A 77 -11.57 -21.86 -26.47
CA PHE A 77 -12.32 -21.88 -25.19
C PHE A 77 -13.83 -21.91 -25.45
N MET A 78 -14.32 -21.02 -26.31
CA MET A 78 -15.75 -20.93 -26.65
C MET A 78 -16.28 -22.23 -27.26
N ALA A 79 -15.54 -22.82 -28.20
CA ALA A 79 -15.88 -24.11 -28.80
C ALA A 79 -15.84 -25.26 -27.77
N ASP A 80 -14.80 -25.32 -26.94
CA ASP A 80 -14.60 -26.41 -25.98
C ASP A 80 -15.69 -26.47 -24.91
N TYR A 81 -16.15 -25.31 -24.45
CA TYR A 81 -17.17 -25.19 -23.40
C TYR A 81 -18.58 -24.92 -23.94
N GLY A 82 -18.75 -24.79 -25.26
CA GLY A 82 -20.06 -24.55 -25.88
C GLY A 82 -20.68 -23.21 -25.48
N VAL A 83 -19.85 -22.16 -25.39
CA VAL A 83 -20.25 -20.81 -24.95
C VAL A 83 -20.03 -19.76 -26.04
N ASP A 84 -20.77 -18.66 -25.96
CA ASP A 84 -20.72 -17.58 -26.95
C ASP A 84 -19.72 -16.47 -26.58
N TYR A 85 -19.22 -16.47 -25.34
CA TYR A 85 -18.21 -15.52 -24.87
C TYR A 85 -17.04 -16.24 -24.20
N ALA A 86 -15.83 -15.71 -24.38
CA ALA A 86 -14.65 -16.09 -23.60
C ALA A 86 -14.73 -15.51 -22.17
N TYR A 87 -15.79 -15.90 -21.45
CA TYR A 87 -16.18 -15.41 -20.15
C TYR A 87 -16.81 -16.55 -19.36
N TYR A 88 -16.52 -16.62 -18.06
CA TYR A 88 -17.35 -17.41 -17.15
C TYR A 88 -17.56 -16.72 -15.81
N ALA A 89 -18.66 -17.03 -15.14
CA ALA A 89 -18.92 -16.56 -13.78
C ALA A 89 -18.40 -17.60 -12.77
N GLY A 90 -17.41 -17.20 -11.98
CA GLY A 90 -16.72 -18.06 -11.02
C GLY A 90 -17.58 -18.49 -9.85
N ALA A 91 -17.21 -19.61 -9.22
CA ALA A 91 -17.96 -20.16 -8.11
C ALA A 91 -17.95 -19.23 -6.88
N MET A 92 -19.06 -19.24 -6.15
CA MET A 92 -19.19 -18.59 -4.85
C MET A 92 -19.79 -19.63 -3.90
N ALA A 93 -19.08 -19.94 -2.82
CA ALA A 93 -19.35 -21.06 -1.91
C ALA A 93 -20.76 -21.04 -1.30
N ASN A 94 -21.14 -22.15 -0.68
CA ASN A 94 -22.43 -22.34 0.02
C ASN A 94 -23.66 -22.11 -0.88
N GLY A 95 -23.53 -22.34 -2.19
CA GLY A 95 -24.61 -22.11 -3.15
C GLY A 95 -24.94 -20.64 -3.41
N ILE A 96 -24.04 -19.70 -3.05
CA ILE A 96 -24.18 -18.29 -3.44
C ILE A 96 -24.16 -18.15 -4.96
N HIS A 97 -23.26 -18.89 -5.64
CA HIS A 97 -23.43 -19.16 -7.05
C HIS A 97 -24.44 -20.31 -7.19
N SER A 98 -25.70 -19.91 -7.23
CA SER A 98 -26.89 -20.76 -7.15
C SER A 98 -27.17 -21.50 -8.45
N GLU A 99 -28.10 -22.45 -8.39
CA GLU A 99 -28.67 -23.07 -9.58
C GLU A 99 -29.30 -22.05 -10.52
N GLU A 100 -30.00 -21.05 -9.98
CA GLU A 100 -30.65 -19.99 -10.76
C GLU A 100 -29.63 -19.18 -11.56
N MET A 101 -28.47 -18.88 -10.97
CA MET A 101 -27.40 -18.15 -11.65
C MET A 101 -26.79 -18.97 -12.78
N VAL A 102 -26.50 -20.25 -12.53
CA VAL A 102 -26.00 -21.17 -13.56
C VAL A 102 -27.00 -21.32 -14.70
N ILE A 103 -28.29 -21.48 -14.39
CA ILE A 103 -29.35 -21.63 -15.40
C ILE A 103 -29.52 -20.36 -16.22
N ALA A 104 -29.50 -19.18 -15.58
CA ALA A 104 -29.62 -17.90 -16.27
C ALA A 104 -28.46 -17.67 -17.26
N LEU A 105 -27.23 -17.99 -16.85
CA LEU A 105 -26.05 -17.88 -17.71
C LEU A 105 -26.05 -18.93 -18.83
N GLY A 106 -26.30 -20.20 -18.51
CA GLY A 106 -26.27 -21.28 -19.49
C GLY A 106 -27.33 -21.15 -20.58
N ARG A 107 -28.51 -20.59 -20.27
CA ARG A 107 -29.53 -20.24 -21.28
C ARG A 107 -29.06 -19.22 -22.30
N GLN A 108 -28.10 -18.38 -21.92
CA GLN A 108 -27.44 -17.42 -22.80
C GLN A 108 -26.09 -17.93 -23.29
N ARG A 109 -25.83 -19.24 -23.14
CA ARG A 109 -24.58 -19.89 -23.53
C ARG A 109 -23.36 -19.22 -22.92
N ILE A 110 -23.46 -18.85 -21.65
CA ILE A 110 -22.35 -18.35 -20.82
C ILE A 110 -22.07 -19.39 -19.74
N LEU A 111 -20.80 -19.71 -19.50
CA LEU A 111 -20.43 -20.70 -18.49
C LEU A 111 -20.65 -20.14 -17.07
N GLY A 112 -21.44 -20.85 -16.27
CA GLY A 112 -21.60 -20.61 -14.83
C GLY A 112 -21.13 -21.82 -14.02
N ILE A 113 -20.46 -21.57 -12.90
CA ILE A 113 -19.91 -22.61 -12.03
C ILE A 113 -20.69 -22.67 -10.72
N PHE A 114 -21.42 -23.77 -10.50
CA PHE A 114 -22.19 -23.97 -9.27
C PHE A 114 -21.28 -24.01 -8.03
N GLY A 115 -21.64 -23.23 -7.01
CA GLY A 115 -20.89 -23.06 -5.77
C GLY A 115 -21.07 -24.20 -4.77
N SER A 116 -20.48 -25.36 -5.05
CA SER A 116 -20.61 -26.57 -4.21
C SER A 116 -19.87 -26.51 -2.87
N GLY A 117 -18.81 -25.70 -2.76
CA GLY A 117 -17.96 -25.64 -1.57
C GLY A 117 -18.77 -25.34 -0.30
N GLY A 118 -18.59 -26.16 0.74
CA GLY A 118 -19.33 -26.05 2.01
C GLY A 118 -20.72 -26.71 2.03
N LEU A 119 -21.21 -27.21 0.89
CA LEU A 119 -22.49 -27.93 0.83
C LEU A 119 -22.32 -29.44 1.08
N ARG A 120 -23.36 -30.05 1.65
CA ARG A 120 -23.44 -31.51 1.82
C ARG A 120 -23.76 -32.19 0.48
N ILE A 121 -23.27 -33.42 0.29
CA ILE A 121 -23.48 -34.19 -0.96
C ILE A 121 -24.95 -34.22 -1.42
N PRO A 122 -25.97 -34.49 -0.57
CA PRO A 122 -27.36 -34.49 -1.02
C PRO A 122 -27.85 -33.15 -1.60
N ARG A 123 -27.34 -32.02 -1.08
CA ARG A 123 -27.67 -30.69 -1.60
C ARG A 123 -27.03 -30.43 -2.95
N ILE A 124 -25.81 -30.94 -3.16
CA ILE A 124 -25.10 -30.88 -4.45
C ILE A 124 -25.82 -31.77 -5.48
N THR A 125 -26.24 -32.98 -5.09
CA THR A 125 -27.04 -33.88 -5.95
C THR A 125 -28.31 -33.20 -6.43
N ALA A 126 -29.07 -32.58 -5.52
CA ALA A 126 -30.28 -31.84 -5.89
C ALA A 126 -30.00 -30.66 -6.82
N ALA A 127 -28.89 -29.94 -6.61
CA ALA A 127 -28.48 -28.82 -7.47
C ALA A 127 -28.17 -29.30 -8.89
N ILE A 128 -27.35 -30.35 -9.04
CA ILE A 128 -26.96 -30.90 -10.34
C ILE A 128 -28.19 -31.39 -11.08
N ALA A 129 -29.10 -32.11 -10.41
CA ALA A 129 -30.34 -32.58 -11.01
C ALA A 129 -31.19 -31.42 -11.57
N ARG A 130 -31.35 -30.34 -10.78
CA ARG A 130 -32.09 -29.15 -11.20
C ARG A 130 -31.43 -28.41 -12.36
N ILE A 131 -30.12 -28.20 -12.30
CA ILE A 131 -29.37 -27.52 -13.37
C ILE A 131 -29.48 -28.33 -14.67
N ARG A 132 -29.28 -29.65 -14.60
CA ARG A 132 -29.37 -30.55 -15.76
C ARG A 132 -30.77 -30.60 -16.36
N GLN A 133 -31.81 -30.56 -15.53
CA GLN A 133 -33.18 -30.49 -16.03
C GLN A 133 -33.41 -29.22 -16.86
N ALA A 134 -32.80 -28.09 -16.46
CA ALA A 134 -32.94 -26.81 -17.16
C ALA A 134 -31.93 -26.63 -18.33
N LEU A 135 -30.78 -27.30 -18.26
CA LEU A 135 -29.68 -27.26 -19.24
C LEU A 135 -29.20 -28.69 -19.57
N PRO A 136 -29.99 -29.48 -20.33
CA PRO A 136 -29.65 -30.88 -20.61
C PRO A 136 -28.28 -31.05 -21.30
N GLU A 137 -27.96 -30.13 -22.21
CA GLU A 137 -26.70 -30.13 -22.98
C GLU A 137 -25.66 -29.13 -22.43
N GLY A 138 -25.91 -28.56 -21.23
CA GLY A 138 -25.11 -27.46 -20.69
C GLY A 138 -25.32 -26.12 -21.41
N PRO A 139 -24.36 -25.18 -21.34
CA PRO A 139 -23.09 -25.26 -20.61
C PRO A 139 -23.26 -24.99 -19.10
N PHE A 140 -22.61 -25.79 -18.25
CA PHE A 140 -22.42 -25.48 -16.84
C PHE A 140 -21.23 -26.26 -16.26
N GLY A 141 -20.71 -25.78 -15.14
CA GLY A 141 -19.71 -26.51 -14.35
C GLY A 141 -20.08 -26.57 -12.87
N VAL A 142 -19.30 -27.36 -12.13
CA VAL A 142 -19.42 -27.48 -10.68
C VAL A 142 -18.06 -27.18 -10.05
N ASN A 143 -18.04 -26.37 -9.00
CA ASN A 143 -16.82 -26.12 -8.26
C ASN A 143 -16.38 -27.40 -7.53
N LEU A 144 -15.08 -27.63 -7.44
CA LEU A 144 -14.50 -28.57 -6.49
C LEU A 144 -13.50 -27.79 -5.63
N LEU A 145 -13.96 -27.44 -4.43
CA LEU A 145 -13.13 -26.77 -3.43
C LEU A 145 -12.23 -27.81 -2.75
N HIS A 146 -10.92 -27.60 -2.76
CA HIS A 146 -9.99 -28.48 -2.08
C HIS A 146 -10.25 -28.50 -0.57
N ASN A 147 -10.35 -29.69 0.00
CA ASN A 147 -10.58 -29.92 1.42
C ASN A 147 -9.69 -31.08 1.90
N PRO A 148 -8.40 -30.82 2.19
CA PRO A 148 -7.47 -31.86 2.63
C PRO A 148 -7.87 -32.49 3.98
N GLY A 149 -8.71 -31.81 4.76
CA GLY A 149 -9.28 -32.35 6.00
C GLY A 149 -10.44 -33.32 5.78
N ASN A 150 -10.99 -33.42 4.57
CA ASN A 150 -12.08 -34.32 4.21
C ASN A 150 -11.95 -34.83 2.76
N PRO A 151 -10.93 -35.68 2.47
CA PRO A 151 -10.71 -36.21 1.13
C PRO A 151 -11.86 -37.11 0.63
N ASP A 152 -12.62 -37.73 1.53
CA ASP A 152 -13.77 -38.56 1.17
C ASP A 152 -14.91 -37.73 0.59
N TRP A 153 -15.12 -36.51 1.10
CA TRP A 153 -16.08 -35.58 0.52
C TRP A 153 -15.66 -35.14 -0.90
N GLU A 154 -14.37 -34.84 -1.14
CA GLU A 154 -13.87 -34.52 -2.49
C GLU A 154 -14.15 -35.68 -3.45
N MET A 155 -13.81 -36.91 -3.05
CA MET A 155 -14.05 -38.11 -3.85
C MET A 155 -15.55 -38.35 -4.10
N ALA A 156 -16.40 -38.16 -3.10
CA ALA A 156 -17.85 -38.28 -3.24
C ALA A 156 -18.42 -37.22 -4.20
N CYS A 157 -17.93 -35.99 -4.15
CA CYS A 157 -18.33 -34.93 -5.07
C CYS A 157 -17.92 -35.24 -6.51
N VAL A 158 -16.69 -35.74 -6.72
CA VAL A 158 -16.20 -36.17 -8.04
C VAL A 158 -17.01 -37.34 -8.58
N ARG A 159 -17.29 -38.37 -7.78
CA ARG A 159 -18.13 -39.51 -8.19
C ARG A 159 -19.51 -39.04 -8.61
N LEU A 160 -20.13 -38.17 -7.81
CA LEU A 160 -21.41 -37.56 -8.13
C LEU A 160 -21.36 -36.81 -9.48
N CYS A 161 -20.30 -36.05 -9.74
CA CYS A 161 -20.10 -35.35 -11.01
C CYS A 161 -19.99 -36.32 -12.19
N ILE A 162 -19.22 -37.41 -12.05
CA ILE A 162 -19.06 -38.43 -13.10
C ILE A 162 -20.38 -39.17 -13.36
N GLU A 163 -21.05 -39.64 -12.31
CA GLU A 163 -22.34 -40.35 -12.38
C GLU A 163 -23.41 -39.48 -13.06
N ASN A 164 -23.40 -38.19 -12.75
CA ASN A 164 -24.27 -37.20 -13.36
C ASN A 164 -23.58 -36.48 -14.52
N GLN A 165 -22.62 -37.11 -15.22
CA GLN A 165 -21.96 -36.63 -16.45
C GLN A 165 -21.68 -35.11 -16.50
N VAL A 166 -21.24 -34.52 -15.39
CA VAL A 166 -20.84 -33.11 -15.33
C VAL A 166 -19.50 -33.00 -16.04
N GLN A 167 -19.48 -32.24 -17.14
CA GLN A 167 -18.32 -32.19 -18.04
C GLN A 167 -17.26 -31.16 -17.60
N VAL A 168 -17.60 -30.22 -16.71
CA VAL A 168 -16.68 -29.14 -16.31
C VAL A 168 -16.59 -29.06 -14.80
N ILE A 169 -15.36 -29.12 -14.29
CA ILE A 169 -15.03 -28.77 -12.90
C ILE A 169 -14.15 -27.52 -12.87
N GLU A 170 -14.49 -26.59 -11.97
CA GLU A 170 -13.54 -25.56 -11.52
C GLU A 170 -12.85 -26.05 -10.25
N ALA A 171 -11.55 -26.36 -10.32
CA ALA A 171 -10.75 -26.72 -9.15
C ALA A 171 -10.21 -25.46 -8.48
N SER A 172 -10.47 -25.29 -7.19
CA SER A 172 -10.07 -24.10 -6.42
C SER A 172 -9.48 -24.45 -5.05
N ALA A 173 -8.63 -23.56 -4.53
CA ALA A 173 -7.90 -23.73 -3.25
C ALA A 173 -6.90 -24.90 -3.19
N TYR A 174 -6.53 -25.49 -4.33
CA TYR A 174 -5.53 -26.56 -4.38
C TYR A 174 -4.12 -26.01 -4.12
N ILE A 175 -3.33 -26.76 -3.33
CA ILE A 175 -1.89 -26.58 -3.18
C ILE A 175 -1.15 -27.70 -3.91
N ASN A 176 -1.65 -28.93 -3.77
CA ASN A 176 -1.21 -30.13 -4.48
C ASN A 176 -2.43 -30.84 -5.07
N LEU A 177 -2.23 -31.64 -6.12
CA LEU A 177 -3.32 -32.43 -6.73
C LEU A 177 -3.85 -33.50 -5.75
N SER A 178 -5.17 -33.69 -5.70
CA SER A 178 -5.81 -34.76 -4.93
C SER A 178 -6.12 -35.98 -5.80
N PRO A 179 -6.20 -37.20 -5.22
CA PRO A 179 -6.63 -38.39 -5.96
C PRO A 179 -8.01 -38.23 -6.60
N ALA A 180 -8.94 -37.51 -5.95
CA ALA A 180 -10.27 -37.24 -6.48
C ALA A 180 -10.20 -36.41 -7.78
N LEU A 181 -9.39 -35.35 -7.78
CA LEU A 181 -9.25 -34.49 -8.95
C LEU A 181 -8.58 -35.21 -10.14
N VAL A 182 -7.55 -36.01 -9.87
CA VAL A 182 -6.91 -36.86 -10.90
C VAL A 182 -7.90 -37.88 -11.45
N TYR A 183 -8.71 -38.52 -10.58
CA TYR A 183 -9.74 -39.45 -11.02
C TYR A 183 -10.77 -38.79 -11.95
N TYR A 184 -11.25 -37.59 -11.61
CA TYR A 184 -12.16 -36.85 -12.48
C TYR A 184 -11.56 -36.63 -13.87
N ARG A 185 -10.34 -36.09 -13.94
CA ARG A 185 -9.66 -35.79 -15.20
C ARG A 185 -9.47 -37.05 -16.05
N VAL A 186 -8.92 -38.10 -15.45
CA VAL A 186 -8.48 -39.31 -16.17
C VAL A 186 -9.64 -40.21 -16.59
N SER A 187 -10.70 -40.29 -15.78
CA SER A 187 -11.90 -41.06 -16.12
C SER A 187 -12.63 -40.54 -17.38
N GLY A 188 -12.38 -39.29 -17.77
CA GLY A 188 -12.92 -38.67 -18.97
C GLY A 188 -12.10 -38.87 -20.24
N LEU A 189 -10.97 -39.60 -20.19
CA LEU A 189 -10.08 -39.81 -21.32
C LEU A 189 -10.47 -41.04 -22.14
N ALA A 190 -10.38 -40.92 -23.46
CA ALA A 190 -10.53 -42.02 -24.41
C ALA A 190 -9.73 -41.74 -25.70
N GLN A 191 -9.28 -42.77 -26.38
CA GLN A 191 -8.62 -42.65 -27.69
C GLN A 191 -9.67 -42.45 -28.80
N GLN A 192 -9.48 -41.46 -29.67
CA GLN A 192 -10.31 -41.27 -30.87
C GLN A 192 -9.79 -42.08 -32.07
N PRO A 193 -10.64 -42.39 -33.07
CA PRO A 193 -10.25 -43.11 -34.27
C PRO A 193 -9.12 -42.45 -35.08
N ASP A 194 -8.98 -41.12 -34.98
CA ASP A 194 -7.95 -40.33 -35.66
C ASP A 194 -6.61 -40.26 -34.88
N GLY A 195 -6.52 -40.94 -33.74
CA GLY A 195 -5.32 -40.92 -32.89
C GLY A 195 -5.26 -39.77 -31.88
N SER A 196 -6.24 -38.86 -31.85
CA SER A 196 -6.32 -37.80 -30.84
C SER A 196 -6.91 -38.31 -29.50
N VAL A 197 -6.60 -37.60 -28.40
CA VAL A 197 -7.16 -37.92 -27.08
C VAL A 197 -8.46 -37.14 -26.86
N LEU A 198 -9.58 -37.85 -26.72
CA LEU A 198 -10.84 -37.27 -26.28
C LEU A 198 -10.74 -36.90 -24.80
N ARG A 199 -11.05 -35.64 -24.47
CA ARG A 199 -11.08 -35.12 -23.10
C ARG A 199 -12.52 -34.75 -22.72
N ARG A 200 -13.31 -35.74 -22.28
CA ARG A 200 -14.72 -35.53 -21.93
C ARG A 200 -14.90 -34.70 -20.65
N HIS A 201 -14.04 -34.94 -19.66
CA HIS A 201 -14.02 -34.21 -18.40
C HIS A 201 -12.98 -33.09 -18.48
N ARG A 202 -13.48 -31.86 -18.51
CA ARG A 202 -12.68 -30.64 -18.62
C ARG A 202 -12.43 -30.04 -17.26
N LEU A 203 -11.22 -29.54 -17.07
CA LEU A 203 -10.80 -28.94 -15.82
C LEU A 203 -10.29 -27.52 -16.00
N ILE A 204 -10.90 -26.61 -15.27
CA ILE A 204 -10.46 -25.22 -15.10
C ILE A 204 -9.82 -25.12 -13.71
N ALA A 205 -8.50 -24.91 -13.65
CA ALA A 205 -7.79 -24.75 -12.37
C ALA A 205 -7.65 -23.27 -12.02
N LYS A 206 -8.25 -22.84 -10.89
CA LYS A 206 -8.13 -21.47 -10.40
C LYS A 206 -6.99 -21.34 -9.40
N VAL A 207 -5.98 -20.55 -9.75
CA VAL A 207 -4.71 -20.45 -9.02
C VAL A 207 -4.26 -18.99 -8.94
N SER A 208 -3.54 -18.64 -7.88
CA SER A 208 -2.90 -17.31 -7.73
C SER A 208 -1.37 -17.38 -7.71
N ARG A 209 -0.81 -18.59 -7.66
CA ARG A 209 0.61 -18.86 -7.44
C ARG A 209 1.22 -19.70 -8.55
N ARG A 210 2.43 -19.33 -8.99
CA ARG A 210 3.14 -19.96 -10.11
C ARG A 210 3.44 -21.44 -9.82
N GLU A 211 3.88 -21.74 -8.61
CA GLU A 211 4.21 -23.10 -8.17
C GLU A 211 3.00 -24.03 -8.17
N VAL A 212 1.80 -23.52 -7.86
CA VAL A 212 0.57 -24.32 -7.92
C VAL A 212 0.16 -24.54 -9.37
N ALA A 213 0.26 -23.52 -10.23
CA ALA A 213 -0.06 -23.62 -11.65
C ALA A 213 0.74 -24.73 -12.35
N GLN A 214 2.01 -24.94 -11.96
CA GLN A 214 2.87 -25.98 -12.52
C GLN A 214 2.24 -27.38 -12.40
N HIS A 215 1.58 -27.70 -11.30
CA HIS A 215 0.94 -29.02 -11.13
C HIS A 215 -0.20 -29.26 -12.13
N PHE A 216 -0.89 -28.19 -12.53
CA PHE A 216 -2.02 -28.26 -13.47
C PHE A 216 -1.57 -28.21 -14.94
N LEU A 217 -0.44 -27.57 -15.21
CA LEU A 217 0.17 -27.49 -16.54
C LEU A 217 0.79 -28.82 -16.99
N ARG A 218 1.13 -29.70 -16.05
CA ARG A 218 1.76 -31.00 -16.31
C ARG A 218 0.75 -32.15 -16.31
N PRO A 219 1.11 -33.32 -16.86
CA PRO A 219 0.31 -34.54 -16.76
C PRO A 219 0.10 -35.00 -15.31
N ALA A 220 -0.85 -35.92 -15.14
CA ALA A 220 -1.14 -36.50 -13.83
C ALA A 220 0.10 -37.20 -13.22
N PRO A 221 0.41 -36.98 -11.93
CA PRO A 221 1.53 -37.65 -11.28
C PRO A 221 1.40 -39.17 -11.29
N GLU A 222 2.47 -39.86 -11.67
CA GLU A 222 2.50 -41.32 -11.85
C GLU A 222 2.11 -42.09 -10.57
N ASN A 223 2.50 -41.61 -9.40
CA ASN A 223 2.13 -42.22 -8.12
C ASN A 223 0.60 -42.18 -7.86
N LEU A 224 -0.08 -41.10 -8.27
CA LEU A 224 -1.53 -40.99 -8.16
C LEU A 224 -2.23 -41.86 -9.20
N LEU A 225 -1.71 -41.94 -10.44
CA LEU A 225 -2.22 -42.83 -11.48
C LEU A 225 -2.14 -44.31 -11.06
N GLN A 226 -0.99 -44.72 -10.52
CA GLN A 226 -0.79 -46.10 -10.05
C GLN A 226 -1.73 -46.45 -8.91
N LYS A 227 -1.93 -45.52 -7.96
CA LYS A 227 -2.88 -45.69 -6.86
C LYS A 227 -4.32 -45.85 -7.39
N LEU A 228 -4.79 -44.95 -8.23
CA LEU A 228 -6.15 -45.01 -8.79
C LEU A 228 -6.38 -46.28 -9.62
N ARG A 229 -5.36 -46.75 -10.35
CA ARG A 229 -5.43 -48.01 -11.08
C ARG A 229 -5.50 -49.21 -10.12
N ALA A 230 -4.70 -49.22 -9.06
CA ALA A 230 -4.74 -50.26 -8.04
C ALA A 230 -6.09 -50.31 -7.32
N ASP A 231 -6.70 -49.15 -7.09
CA ASP A 231 -8.04 -49.01 -6.51
C ASP A 231 -9.17 -49.35 -7.51
N GLY A 232 -8.84 -49.70 -8.77
CA GLY A 232 -9.78 -50.09 -9.81
C GLY A 232 -10.63 -48.94 -10.37
N LEU A 233 -10.22 -47.70 -10.14
CA LEU A 233 -10.97 -46.51 -10.56
C LEU A 233 -10.68 -46.09 -12.00
N ILE A 234 -9.51 -46.43 -12.54
CA ILE A 234 -9.10 -46.09 -13.92
C ILE A 234 -8.46 -47.30 -14.62
N THR A 235 -8.54 -47.33 -15.95
CA THR A 235 -7.98 -48.42 -16.77
C THR A 235 -6.51 -48.17 -17.13
N THR A 236 -5.80 -49.22 -17.58
CA THR A 236 -4.43 -49.09 -18.11
C THR A 236 -4.39 -48.14 -19.32
N GLU A 237 -5.39 -48.21 -20.20
CA GLU A 237 -5.49 -47.30 -21.36
C GLU A 237 -5.60 -45.84 -20.89
N GLN A 238 -6.45 -45.56 -19.90
CA GLN A 238 -6.59 -44.22 -19.34
C GLN A 238 -5.31 -43.69 -18.69
N VAL A 239 -4.50 -44.56 -18.07
CA VAL A 239 -3.18 -44.19 -17.53
C VAL A 239 -2.24 -43.76 -18.65
N GLU A 240 -2.19 -44.48 -19.78
CA GLU A 240 -1.35 -44.10 -20.92
C GLU A 240 -1.81 -42.80 -21.58
N LEU A 241 -3.13 -42.60 -21.71
CA LEU A 241 -3.70 -41.35 -22.24
C LEU A 241 -3.43 -40.16 -21.30
N ALA A 242 -3.47 -40.38 -19.98
CA ALA A 242 -3.23 -39.33 -18.98
C ALA A 242 -1.83 -38.72 -19.06
N ARG A 243 -0.85 -39.45 -19.60
CA ARG A 243 0.53 -38.96 -19.82
C ARG A 243 0.65 -37.99 -20.99
N GLN A 244 -0.35 -37.96 -21.89
CA GLN A 244 -0.34 -37.17 -23.11
C GLN A 244 -1.14 -35.85 -22.97
N VAL A 245 -1.78 -35.63 -21.82
CA VAL A 245 -2.61 -34.45 -21.57
C VAL A 245 -2.23 -33.81 -20.25
N SER A 246 -2.33 -32.48 -20.19
CA SER A 246 -2.21 -31.73 -18.94
C SER A 246 -3.36 -32.05 -17.99
N MET A 247 -3.12 -31.84 -16.69
CA MET A 247 -4.12 -31.99 -15.65
C MET A 247 -5.30 -31.02 -15.83
N ALA A 248 -5.05 -29.77 -16.22
CA ALA A 248 -6.07 -28.79 -16.57
C ALA A 248 -6.08 -28.46 -18.06
N ASP A 249 -7.26 -28.19 -18.62
CA ASP A 249 -7.40 -27.62 -19.97
C ASP A 249 -7.18 -26.11 -19.95
N ASP A 250 -7.57 -25.49 -18.84
CA ASP A 250 -7.58 -24.05 -18.65
C ASP A 250 -7.10 -23.69 -17.24
N ILE A 251 -6.31 -22.63 -17.12
CA ILE A 251 -5.87 -22.09 -15.84
C ILE A 251 -6.40 -20.67 -15.69
N THR A 252 -7.20 -20.45 -14.66
CA THR A 252 -7.65 -19.12 -14.26
C THR A 252 -6.64 -18.55 -13.28
N VAL A 253 -5.91 -17.50 -13.70
CA VAL A 253 -5.04 -16.74 -12.80
C VAL A 253 -5.89 -15.73 -12.01
N GLU A 254 -5.97 -15.92 -10.71
CA GLU A 254 -6.76 -15.08 -9.80
C GLU A 254 -5.86 -14.08 -9.08
N GLY A 255 -6.02 -12.79 -9.42
CA GLY A 255 -5.43 -11.68 -8.67
C GLY A 255 -6.26 -11.34 -7.43
N ASP A 256 -6.21 -10.08 -6.99
CA ASP A 256 -7.03 -9.63 -5.85
C ASP A 256 -8.54 -9.83 -6.10
N SER A 257 -9.17 -10.64 -5.24
CA SER A 257 -10.55 -11.10 -5.41
C SER A 257 -11.31 -11.09 -4.08
N GLY A 258 -12.63 -11.30 -4.12
CA GLY A 258 -13.42 -11.47 -2.90
C GLY A 258 -13.31 -12.90 -2.37
N GLY A 259 -13.27 -13.06 -1.04
CA GLY A 259 -13.05 -14.37 -0.41
C GLY A 259 -11.57 -14.69 -0.29
N HIS A 260 -11.18 -15.94 -0.46
CA HIS A 260 -9.78 -16.36 -0.36
C HIS A 260 -8.94 -15.72 -1.47
N THR A 261 -7.95 -14.94 -1.10
CA THR A 261 -7.03 -14.27 -2.03
C THR A 261 -5.68 -14.03 -1.34
N ASP A 262 -4.60 -14.06 -2.11
CA ASP A 262 -3.27 -13.59 -1.70
C ASP A 262 -3.04 -12.12 -2.04
N GLN A 263 -4.07 -11.43 -2.55
CA GLN A 263 -4.03 -10.03 -2.97
C GLN A 263 -3.01 -9.77 -4.10
N GLY A 264 -2.76 -10.78 -4.94
CA GLY A 264 -1.87 -10.68 -6.08
C GLY A 264 -2.28 -9.61 -7.09
N VAL A 265 -1.31 -8.84 -7.58
CA VAL A 265 -1.54 -7.88 -8.68
C VAL A 265 -1.68 -8.66 -9.99
N LEU A 266 -2.91 -8.70 -10.55
CA LEU A 266 -3.25 -9.52 -11.71
C LEU A 266 -2.26 -9.37 -12.88
N ALA A 267 -1.88 -8.14 -13.23
CA ALA A 267 -0.95 -7.89 -14.35
C ALA A 267 0.42 -8.56 -14.17
N CYS A 268 0.89 -8.69 -12.92
CA CYS A 268 2.16 -9.33 -12.60
C CYS A 268 2.06 -10.85 -12.60
N ILE A 269 1.07 -11.40 -11.87
CA ILE A 269 0.94 -12.84 -11.71
C ILE A 269 0.47 -13.53 -13.00
N PHE A 270 -0.37 -12.86 -13.81
CA PHE A 270 -0.87 -13.40 -15.07
C PHE A 270 0.27 -13.70 -16.04
N ARG A 271 1.16 -12.72 -16.28
CA ARG A 271 2.31 -12.90 -17.18
C ARG A 271 3.30 -13.95 -16.66
N SER A 272 3.47 -14.05 -15.35
CA SER A 272 4.29 -15.10 -14.74
C SER A 272 3.75 -16.50 -15.07
N VAL A 273 2.44 -16.72 -14.93
CA VAL A 273 1.83 -18.03 -15.24
C VAL A 273 1.81 -18.31 -16.74
N VAL A 274 1.59 -17.31 -17.60
CA VAL A 274 1.70 -17.47 -19.07
C VAL A 274 3.11 -17.91 -19.45
N GLN A 275 4.14 -17.27 -18.90
CA GLN A 275 5.52 -17.65 -19.16
C GLN A 275 5.80 -19.09 -18.70
N LEU A 276 5.30 -19.48 -17.52
CA LEU A 276 5.44 -20.86 -17.04
C LEU A 276 4.75 -21.87 -17.98
N ARG A 277 3.56 -21.54 -18.50
CA ARG A 277 2.87 -22.37 -19.48
C ARG A 277 3.71 -22.56 -20.74
N ASP A 278 4.28 -21.48 -21.25
CA ASP A 278 5.15 -21.52 -22.44
C ASP A 278 6.43 -22.33 -22.20
N GLU A 279 7.06 -22.19 -21.03
CA GLU A 279 8.23 -22.99 -20.61
C GLU A 279 7.90 -24.49 -20.56
N ILE A 280 6.82 -24.88 -19.89
CA ILE A 280 6.41 -26.29 -19.77
C ILE A 280 6.02 -26.87 -21.13
N ALA A 281 5.32 -26.11 -21.96
CA ALA A 281 4.96 -26.55 -23.31
C ALA A 281 6.18 -26.79 -24.21
N ALA A 282 7.28 -26.04 -24.01
CA ALA A 282 8.53 -26.25 -24.74
C ALA A 282 9.28 -27.52 -24.26
N ASP A 283 9.26 -27.79 -22.96
CA ASP A 283 9.91 -28.97 -22.36
C ASP A 283 9.13 -30.28 -22.62
N GLU A 284 7.81 -30.21 -22.68
CA GLU A 284 6.91 -31.36 -22.81
C GLU A 284 6.30 -31.45 -24.22
N SER A 285 7.15 -31.62 -25.22
CA SER A 285 6.76 -31.64 -26.65
C SER A 285 5.75 -32.74 -27.04
N GLN A 286 5.38 -33.63 -26.12
CA GLN A 286 4.39 -34.70 -26.33
C GLN A 286 2.96 -34.26 -25.96
N ILE A 287 2.77 -33.14 -25.27
CA ILE A 287 1.43 -32.62 -24.97
C ILE A 287 0.88 -31.96 -26.24
N GLY A 288 -0.03 -32.64 -26.94
CA GLY A 288 -0.63 -32.16 -28.20
C GLY A 288 -1.63 -31.00 -28.07
N TYR A 289 -1.71 -30.36 -26.90
CA TYR A 289 -2.69 -29.32 -26.60
C TYR A 289 -2.10 -28.24 -25.68
N GLN A 290 -2.20 -26.98 -26.10
CA GLN A 290 -1.70 -25.86 -25.31
C GLN A 290 -2.75 -25.40 -24.29
N VAL A 291 -2.44 -25.51 -22.99
CA VAL A 291 -3.27 -25.00 -21.90
C VAL A 291 -3.50 -23.50 -22.07
N ARG A 292 -4.75 -23.07 -21.93
CA ARG A 292 -5.15 -21.67 -22.03
C ARG A 292 -5.12 -21.01 -20.65
N ILE A 293 -4.73 -19.74 -20.62
CA ILE A 293 -4.62 -18.98 -19.38
C ILE A 293 -5.67 -17.86 -19.39
N GLY A 294 -6.61 -17.92 -18.47
CA GLY A 294 -7.60 -16.87 -18.22
C GLY A 294 -7.25 -16.01 -17.01
N ALA A 295 -8.03 -14.94 -16.82
CA ALA A 295 -7.80 -13.94 -15.78
C ALA A 295 -9.02 -13.73 -14.89
N ALA A 296 -8.80 -13.61 -13.58
CA ALA A 296 -9.80 -13.31 -12.56
C ALA A 296 -9.24 -12.32 -11.52
N GLY A 297 -10.13 -11.70 -10.74
CA GLY A 297 -9.75 -10.73 -9.70
C GLY A 297 -9.68 -9.30 -10.24
N GLY A 298 -10.33 -8.35 -9.55
CA GLY A 298 -10.43 -6.96 -9.98
C GLY A 298 -11.32 -6.68 -11.22
N LEU A 299 -11.92 -7.70 -11.83
CA LEU A 299 -12.69 -7.57 -13.08
C LEU A 299 -14.15 -7.16 -12.83
N GLY A 300 -14.38 -5.86 -12.64
CA GLY A 300 -15.72 -5.29 -12.39
C GLY A 300 -16.21 -4.27 -13.42
N THR A 301 -15.41 -3.92 -14.42
CA THR A 301 -15.75 -2.89 -15.42
C THR A 301 -15.27 -3.32 -16.81
N PRO A 302 -15.85 -2.75 -17.90
CA PRO A 302 -15.37 -3.00 -19.26
C PRO A 302 -13.88 -2.72 -19.47
N HIS A 303 -13.35 -1.69 -18.79
CA HIS A 303 -11.93 -1.34 -18.83
C HIS A 303 -11.04 -2.43 -18.24
N ALA A 304 -11.44 -3.00 -17.10
CA ALA A 304 -10.69 -4.09 -16.46
C ALA A 304 -10.72 -5.37 -17.33
N ILE A 305 -11.86 -5.65 -17.98
CA ILE A 305 -12.01 -6.77 -18.91
C ILE A 305 -11.13 -6.58 -20.15
N LEU A 306 -11.15 -5.39 -20.77
CA LEU A 306 -10.25 -5.08 -21.88
C LEU A 306 -8.78 -5.20 -21.47
N ALA A 307 -8.41 -4.70 -20.29
CA ALA A 307 -7.04 -4.81 -19.79
C ALA A 307 -6.60 -6.28 -19.62
N ALA A 308 -7.49 -7.16 -19.15
CA ALA A 308 -7.20 -8.59 -19.06
C ALA A 308 -6.96 -9.22 -20.44
N PHE A 309 -7.80 -8.91 -21.44
CA PHE A 309 -7.57 -9.39 -22.81
C PHE A 309 -6.29 -8.81 -23.42
N ALA A 310 -5.96 -7.55 -23.14
CA ALA A 310 -4.72 -6.91 -23.59
C ALA A 310 -3.47 -7.57 -22.97
N LEU A 311 -3.56 -8.16 -21.77
CA LEU A 311 -2.49 -8.97 -21.18
C LEU A 311 -2.31 -10.34 -21.88
N GLY A 312 -3.27 -10.75 -22.70
CA GLY A 312 -3.31 -12.03 -23.40
C GLY A 312 -4.21 -13.09 -22.76
N ALA A 313 -5.19 -12.70 -21.93
CA ALA A 313 -6.15 -13.63 -21.35
C ALA A 313 -6.95 -14.36 -22.44
N ALA A 314 -6.98 -15.70 -22.35
CA ALA A 314 -7.81 -16.53 -23.23
C ALA A 314 -9.30 -16.37 -22.93
N TYR A 315 -9.63 -16.08 -21.68
CA TYR A 315 -10.98 -15.80 -21.18
C TYR A 315 -10.89 -14.99 -19.87
N VAL A 316 -12.00 -14.41 -19.44
CA VAL A 316 -12.10 -13.62 -18.20
C VAL A 316 -13.11 -14.20 -17.23
N VAL A 317 -12.93 -13.93 -15.94
CA VAL A 317 -13.77 -14.49 -14.86
C VAL A 317 -14.20 -13.41 -13.89
N THR A 318 -15.49 -13.40 -13.58
CA THR A 318 -16.06 -12.50 -12.57
C THR A 318 -16.55 -13.28 -11.36
N GLY A 319 -16.51 -12.64 -10.19
CA GLY A 319 -16.96 -13.21 -8.92
C GLY A 319 -17.82 -12.23 -8.15
N SER A 320 -17.17 -11.25 -7.49
CA SER A 320 -17.86 -10.31 -6.59
C SER A 320 -19.08 -9.65 -7.24
N VAL A 321 -18.97 -9.15 -8.48
CA VAL A 321 -20.07 -8.48 -9.19
C VAL A 321 -21.32 -9.34 -9.30
N ASN A 322 -21.16 -10.64 -9.52
CA ASN A 322 -22.26 -11.59 -9.68
C ASN A 322 -23.06 -11.77 -8.38
N GLN A 323 -22.40 -11.60 -7.23
CA GLN A 323 -23.06 -11.74 -5.92
C GLN A 323 -24.15 -10.68 -5.68
N SER A 324 -24.07 -9.53 -6.35
CA SER A 324 -25.10 -8.48 -6.28
C SER A 324 -26.32 -8.74 -7.17
N CYS A 325 -26.25 -9.75 -8.05
CA CYS A 325 -27.31 -10.04 -9.01
C CYS A 325 -28.50 -10.75 -8.36
N VAL A 326 -29.68 -10.61 -8.98
CA VAL A 326 -30.93 -11.15 -8.46
C VAL A 326 -30.89 -12.68 -8.34
N GLU A 327 -30.15 -13.36 -9.21
CA GLU A 327 -30.02 -14.82 -9.21
C GLU A 327 -29.14 -15.34 -8.07
N ALA A 328 -28.27 -14.52 -7.46
CA ALA A 328 -27.33 -14.99 -6.44
C ALA A 328 -28.05 -15.57 -5.22
N GLY A 329 -27.57 -16.70 -4.72
CA GLY A 329 -28.09 -17.42 -3.54
C GLY A 329 -27.69 -16.77 -2.21
N THR A 330 -27.97 -15.48 -2.06
CA THR A 330 -27.75 -14.71 -0.83
C THR A 330 -28.92 -13.77 -0.56
N SER A 331 -29.01 -13.25 0.66
CA SER A 331 -30.14 -12.43 1.08
C SER A 331 -30.25 -11.11 0.32
N SER A 332 -31.47 -10.58 0.23
CA SER A 332 -31.72 -9.26 -0.36
C SER A 332 -31.00 -8.14 0.41
N ALA A 333 -30.82 -8.29 1.73
CA ALA A 333 -30.03 -7.38 2.54
C ALA A 333 -28.56 -7.33 2.08
N VAL A 334 -27.93 -8.49 1.88
CA VAL A 334 -26.55 -8.58 1.36
C VAL A 334 -26.45 -7.97 -0.04
N LYS A 335 -27.39 -8.27 -0.94
CA LYS A 335 -27.41 -7.68 -2.29
C LYS A 335 -27.43 -6.15 -2.24
N LYS A 336 -28.29 -5.56 -1.39
CA LYS A 336 -28.34 -4.10 -1.19
C LYS A 336 -27.05 -3.53 -0.64
N MET A 337 -26.41 -4.20 0.33
CA MET A 337 -25.10 -3.79 0.85
C MET A 337 -24.03 -3.81 -0.24
N LEU A 338 -24.01 -4.86 -1.07
CA LEU A 338 -23.10 -4.98 -2.21
C LEU A 338 -23.33 -3.88 -3.26
N GLY A 339 -24.59 -3.52 -3.53
CA GLY A 339 -24.94 -2.42 -4.45
C GLY A 339 -24.49 -1.02 -3.98
N GLN A 340 -24.18 -0.87 -2.69
CA GLN A 340 -23.72 0.38 -2.08
C GLN A 340 -22.21 0.41 -1.83
N ALA A 341 -21.52 -0.72 -2.04
CA ALA A 341 -20.08 -0.83 -1.78
C ALA A 341 -19.28 0.11 -2.70
N ARG A 342 -18.29 0.79 -2.13
CA ARG A 342 -17.24 1.51 -2.90
C ARG A 342 -15.99 0.66 -3.00
N ILE A 343 -15.04 1.06 -3.85
CA ILE A 343 -13.78 0.34 -4.06
C ILE A 343 -13.03 0.13 -2.72
N SER A 344 -13.04 1.15 -1.85
CA SER A 344 -12.37 1.13 -0.55
C SER A 344 -13.13 0.37 0.55
N ASP A 345 -14.32 -0.15 0.29
CA ASP A 345 -15.22 -0.71 1.30
C ASP A 345 -14.99 -2.21 1.56
N VAL A 346 -13.80 -2.70 1.24
CA VAL A 346 -13.34 -4.07 1.53
C VAL A 346 -12.25 -4.08 2.60
N ALA A 347 -12.09 -5.21 3.28
CA ALA A 347 -11.04 -5.48 4.27
C ALA A 347 -10.64 -6.94 4.25
N THR A 348 -9.43 -7.25 4.74
CA THR A 348 -9.02 -8.63 5.02
C THR A 348 -9.51 -9.06 6.40
N ALA A 349 -10.00 -10.29 6.51
CA ALA A 349 -10.41 -10.91 7.76
C ALA A 349 -9.87 -12.36 7.84
N PRO A 350 -9.66 -12.92 9.04
CA PRO A 350 -9.30 -14.33 9.21
C PRO A 350 -10.31 -15.28 8.53
N SER A 351 -9.82 -16.32 7.83
CA SER A 351 -10.66 -17.35 7.25
C SER A 351 -11.11 -18.38 8.29
N ALA A 352 -12.25 -19.04 8.05
CA ALA A 352 -12.77 -20.05 8.98
C ALA A 352 -12.04 -21.39 8.84
N ASP A 353 -11.85 -21.87 7.62
CA ASP A 353 -11.27 -23.17 7.23
C ASP A 353 -9.77 -23.33 7.53
N MET A 354 -9.02 -22.23 7.57
CA MET A 354 -7.58 -22.18 7.84
C MET A 354 -7.24 -21.13 8.92
N PHE A 355 -8.16 -20.93 9.85
CA PHE A 355 -8.05 -19.95 10.94
C PHE A 355 -6.73 -20.07 11.71
N GLU A 356 -6.38 -21.29 12.13
CA GLU A 356 -5.18 -21.55 12.94
C GLU A 356 -3.88 -21.20 12.21
N LEU A 357 -3.87 -21.34 10.88
CA LEU A 357 -2.73 -21.02 10.01
C LEU A 357 -2.64 -19.52 9.69
N GLY A 358 -3.64 -18.73 10.05
CA GLY A 358 -3.69 -17.29 9.77
C GLY A 358 -4.04 -16.95 8.33
N ALA A 359 -4.69 -17.86 7.61
CA ALA A 359 -5.23 -17.56 6.29
C ALA A 359 -6.26 -16.42 6.39
N LYS A 360 -6.34 -15.62 5.32
CA LYS A 360 -7.21 -14.46 5.25
C LYS A 360 -8.15 -14.56 4.05
N VAL A 361 -9.28 -13.88 4.19
CA VAL A 361 -10.28 -13.66 3.16
C VAL A 361 -10.57 -12.18 3.03
N GLN A 362 -10.85 -11.71 1.83
CA GLN A 362 -11.28 -10.35 1.56
C GLN A 362 -12.82 -10.26 1.61
N VAL A 363 -13.32 -9.34 2.44
CA VAL A 363 -14.74 -9.21 2.79
C VAL A 363 -15.21 -7.76 2.72
N LEU A 364 -16.50 -7.55 2.53
CA LEU A 364 -17.12 -6.24 2.65
C LEU A 364 -17.05 -5.76 4.11
N LYS A 365 -16.52 -4.55 4.34
CA LYS A 365 -16.48 -3.91 5.66
C LYS A 365 -17.59 -2.88 5.86
N GLN A 366 -18.09 -2.28 4.78
CA GLN A 366 -19.15 -1.29 4.90
C GLN A 366 -20.47 -1.97 5.29
N GLY A 367 -21.04 -1.52 6.42
CA GLY A 367 -22.29 -2.06 6.95
C GLY A 367 -22.15 -3.40 7.70
N SER A 368 -20.93 -3.91 7.91
CA SER A 368 -20.67 -5.12 8.71
C SER A 368 -19.45 -4.92 9.62
N MET A 369 -19.56 -5.35 10.88
CA MET A 369 -18.45 -5.39 11.84
C MET A 369 -17.68 -6.72 11.80
N TYR A 370 -18.06 -7.64 10.92
CA TYR A 370 -17.45 -8.98 10.81
C TYR A 370 -15.92 -8.92 10.73
N ALA A 371 -15.34 -8.05 9.88
CA ALA A 371 -13.90 -7.99 9.71
C ALA A 371 -13.16 -7.63 11.00
N VAL A 372 -13.69 -6.65 11.75
CA VAL A 372 -13.14 -6.21 13.04
C VAL A 372 -13.29 -7.30 14.10
N ARG A 373 -14.48 -7.92 14.17
CA ARG A 373 -14.80 -9.00 15.14
C ARG A 373 -13.94 -10.24 14.88
N ALA A 374 -13.81 -10.67 13.63
CA ALA A 374 -12.97 -11.80 13.24
C ALA A 374 -11.49 -11.53 13.56
N GLN A 375 -10.98 -10.31 13.29
CA GLN A 375 -9.61 -9.93 13.65
C GLN A 375 -9.39 -9.93 15.17
N LYS A 376 -10.37 -9.50 15.97
CA LYS A 376 -10.32 -9.58 17.43
C LYS A 376 -10.21 -11.04 17.90
N LEU A 377 -11.05 -11.94 17.36
CA LEU A 377 -10.99 -13.37 17.68
C LEU A 377 -9.60 -13.97 17.35
N TYR A 378 -9.03 -13.64 16.19
CA TYR A 378 -7.70 -14.13 15.82
C TYR A 378 -6.59 -13.56 16.72
N SER A 379 -6.70 -12.29 17.12
CA SER A 379 -5.74 -11.66 18.03
C SER A 379 -5.77 -12.33 19.40
N LEU A 380 -6.96 -12.64 19.93
CA LEU A 380 -7.12 -13.40 21.17
C LEU A 380 -6.56 -14.82 21.04
N TYR A 381 -6.83 -15.51 19.93
CA TYR A 381 -6.28 -16.85 19.67
C TYR A 381 -4.73 -16.87 19.63
N LYS A 382 -4.11 -15.80 19.10
CA LYS A 382 -2.65 -15.65 19.10
C LYS A 382 -2.09 -15.35 20.49
N GLN A 383 -2.81 -14.58 21.28
CA GLN A 383 -2.33 -14.08 22.58
C GLN A 383 -2.47 -15.09 23.72
N TYR A 384 -3.50 -15.95 23.70
CA TYR A 384 -3.83 -16.86 24.80
C TYR A 384 -3.79 -18.33 24.35
N ASP A 385 -3.52 -19.25 25.28
CA ASP A 385 -3.39 -20.68 24.97
C ASP A 385 -4.68 -21.49 25.13
N SER A 386 -5.66 -20.95 25.85
CA SER A 386 -6.97 -21.56 26.05
C SER A 386 -8.08 -20.50 26.22
N LEU A 387 -9.33 -20.94 26.22
CA LEU A 387 -10.47 -20.09 26.60
C LEU A 387 -10.44 -19.69 28.08
N ASP A 388 -9.87 -20.54 28.95
CA ASP A 388 -9.80 -20.32 30.40
C ASP A 388 -8.74 -19.26 30.76
N ASP A 389 -7.75 -19.04 29.88
CA ASP A 389 -6.72 -17.99 30.06
C ASP A 389 -7.22 -16.59 29.67
N LEU A 390 -8.43 -16.47 29.08
CA LEU A 390 -8.98 -15.18 28.68
C LEU A 390 -9.36 -14.36 29.92
N PRO A 391 -9.02 -13.06 29.98
CA PRO A 391 -9.50 -12.18 31.03
C PRO A 391 -11.03 -12.15 31.09
N GLU A 392 -11.61 -12.13 32.29
CA GLU A 392 -13.07 -12.14 32.50
C GLU A 392 -13.80 -11.01 31.73
N GLN A 393 -13.15 -9.85 31.63
CA GLN A 393 -13.65 -8.72 30.84
C GLN A 393 -13.73 -9.04 29.34
N GLU A 394 -12.76 -9.77 28.80
CA GLU A 394 -12.76 -10.20 27.39
C GLU A 394 -13.83 -11.26 27.15
N ILE A 395 -14.00 -12.24 28.05
CA ILE A 395 -15.08 -13.23 27.97
C ILE A 395 -16.44 -12.54 27.92
N THR A 396 -16.68 -11.61 28.85
CA THR A 396 -17.94 -10.83 28.92
C THR A 396 -18.19 -10.06 27.61
N LEU A 397 -17.15 -9.48 27.02
CA LEU A 397 -17.25 -8.74 25.75
C LEU A 397 -17.59 -9.69 24.59
N LEU A 398 -16.92 -10.83 24.50
CA LEU A 398 -17.15 -11.85 23.47
C LEU A 398 -18.60 -12.36 23.51
N GLU A 399 -19.07 -12.76 24.70
CA GLU A 399 -20.42 -13.28 24.90
C GLU A 399 -21.49 -12.22 24.60
N LYS A 400 -21.25 -10.96 24.98
CA LYS A 400 -22.23 -9.88 24.76
C LYS A 400 -22.24 -9.33 23.34
N GLN A 401 -21.09 -9.21 22.68
CA GLN A 401 -20.95 -8.43 21.44
C GLN A 401 -20.68 -9.27 20.18
N ILE A 402 -20.23 -10.51 20.31
CA ILE A 402 -19.88 -11.38 19.17
C ILE A 402 -20.75 -12.63 19.16
N PHE A 403 -20.68 -13.43 20.23
CA PHE A 403 -21.41 -14.69 20.28
C PHE A 403 -22.90 -14.50 20.62
N HIS A 404 -23.26 -13.46 21.37
CA HIS A 404 -24.60 -13.22 21.93
C HIS A 404 -25.12 -14.39 22.77
N LYS A 405 -24.20 -15.21 23.30
CA LYS A 405 -24.43 -16.40 24.12
C LYS A 405 -23.18 -16.69 24.97
N PRO A 406 -23.32 -17.40 26.09
CA PRO A 406 -22.19 -17.94 26.85
C PRO A 406 -21.28 -18.80 25.98
N LEU A 407 -19.96 -18.75 26.21
CA LEU A 407 -18.99 -19.56 25.47
C LEU A 407 -19.20 -21.07 25.68
N SER A 408 -19.75 -21.47 26.84
CA SER A 408 -20.16 -22.85 27.12
C SER A 408 -21.20 -23.36 26.13
N ASP A 409 -22.16 -22.52 25.77
CA ASP A 409 -23.26 -22.88 24.88
C ASP A 409 -22.75 -22.99 23.45
N ILE A 410 -21.85 -22.09 23.04
CA ILE A 410 -21.16 -22.16 21.74
C ILE A 410 -20.34 -23.45 21.62
N TRP A 411 -19.66 -23.85 22.70
CA TRP A 411 -18.94 -25.11 22.71
C TRP A 411 -19.88 -26.30 22.56
N GLN A 412 -21.02 -26.32 23.25
CA GLN A 412 -22.02 -27.39 23.10
C GLN A 412 -22.58 -27.48 21.68
N GLU A 413 -22.93 -26.34 21.06
CA GLU A 413 -23.37 -26.30 19.66
C GLU A 413 -22.29 -26.82 18.70
N THR A 414 -21.02 -26.56 19.01
CA THR A 414 -19.88 -27.06 18.23
C THR A 414 -19.76 -28.58 18.33
N ILE A 415 -19.96 -29.16 19.52
CA ILE A 415 -20.01 -30.61 19.73
C ILE A 415 -21.13 -31.23 18.89
N ASP A 416 -22.34 -30.68 19.02
CA ASP A 416 -23.53 -31.18 18.33
C ASP A 416 -23.35 -31.14 16.80
N TYR A 417 -22.73 -30.07 16.28
CA TYR A 417 -22.41 -29.93 14.86
C TYR A 417 -21.50 -31.06 14.36
N PHE A 418 -20.33 -31.26 14.99
CA PHE A 418 -19.36 -32.27 14.54
C PHE A 418 -19.84 -33.71 14.75
N HIS A 419 -20.72 -33.95 15.72
CA HIS A 419 -21.41 -35.23 15.85
C HIS A 419 -22.37 -35.45 14.67
N SER A 420 -23.15 -34.42 14.29
CA SER A 420 -24.07 -34.51 13.15
C SER A 420 -23.37 -34.69 11.79
N THR A 421 -22.13 -34.25 11.66
CA THR A 421 -21.31 -34.42 10.45
C THR A 421 -20.46 -35.69 10.45
N HIS A 422 -20.66 -36.59 11.43
CA HIS A 422 -19.92 -37.85 11.59
C HIS A 422 -18.41 -37.65 11.78
N GLN A 423 -18.01 -36.60 12.50
CA GLN A 423 -16.62 -36.26 12.81
C GLN A 423 -16.35 -36.10 14.32
N PRO A 424 -16.76 -37.05 15.19
CA PRO A 424 -16.60 -36.93 16.64
C PRO A 424 -15.12 -36.86 17.10
N ASP A 425 -14.20 -37.40 16.31
CA ASP A 425 -12.76 -37.40 16.61
C ASP A 425 -12.18 -35.97 16.71
N ILE A 426 -12.77 -34.99 16.03
CA ILE A 426 -12.36 -33.57 16.12
C ILE A 426 -12.62 -33.04 17.53
N ILE A 427 -13.78 -33.38 18.12
CA ILE A 427 -14.15 -32.99 19.48
C ILE A 427 -13.24 -33.70 20.48
N ALA A 428 -13.06 -35.01 20.34
CA ALA A 428 -12.18 -35.79 21.23
C ALA A 428 -10.74 -35.27 21.26
N LYS A 429 -10.23 -34.73 20.15
CA LYS A 429 -8.93 -34.04 20.09
C LYS A 429 -8.97 -32.67 20.76
N ALA A 430 -10.00 -31.87 20.49
CA ALA A 430 -10.15 -30.52 21.04
C ALA A 430 -10.31 -30.52 22.58
N GLU A 431 -10.99 -31.51 23.15
CA GLU A 431 -11.10 -31.67 24.61
C GLU A 431 -9.74 -31.92 25.28
N LYS A 432 -8.79 -32.51 24.57
CA LYS A 432 -7.41 -32.75 25.04
C LYS A 432 -6.45 -31.61 24.72
N GLN A 433 -6.85 -30.66 23.87
CA GLN A 433 -6.02 -29.57 23.37
C GLN A 433 -6.76 -28.23 23.52
N PRO A 434 -6.56 -27.51 24.65
CA PRO A 434 -7.31 -26.29 24.96
C PRO A 434 -7.28 -25.23 23.85
N LYS A 435 -6.14 -25.08 23.17
CA LYS A 435 -5.99 -24.15 22.04
C LYS A 435 -6.84 -24.54 20.83
N LYS A 436 -6.99 -25.85 20.57
CA LYS A 436 -7.86 -26.35 19.50
C LYS A 436 -9.34 -26.12 19.83
N LYS A 437 -9.74 -26.34 21.09
CA LYS A 437 -11.09 -25.99 21.57
C LYS A 437 -11.38 -24.50 21.36
N MET A 438 -10.46 -23.62 21.74
CA MET A 438 -10.56 -22.18 21.50
C MET A 438 -10.74 -21.85 20.03
N ALA A 439 -9.92 -22.45 19.14
CA ALA A 439 -10.04 -22.26 17.70
C ALA A 439 -11.42 -22.66 17.18
N LEU A 440 -11.94 -23.83 17.58
CA LEU A 440 -13.26 -24.31 17.14
C LEU A 440 -14.40 -23.40 17.61
N VAL A 441 -14.35 -22.90 18.85
CA VAL A 441 -15.33 -21.91 19.35
C VAL A 441 -15.29 -20.62 18.55
N PHE A 442 -14.10 -20.13 18.17
CA PHE A 442 -14.00 -18.93 17.34
C PHE A 442 -14.43 -19.17 15.89
N GLN A 443 -14.09 -20.34 15.34
CA GLN A 443 -14.52 -20.77 14.01
C GLN A 443 -16.04 -20.92 13.90
N TRP A 444 -16.74 -21.24 14.99
CA TRP A 444 -18.21 -21.20 15.02
C TRP A 444 -18.73 -19.83 14.57
N TYR A 445 -18.21 -18.74 15.11
CA TYR A 445 -18.63 -17.39 14.71
C TYR A 445 -18.30 -17.14 13.23
N LEU A 446 -17.08 -17.46 12.80
CA LEU A 446 -16.65 -17.24 11.42
C LEU A 446 -17.52 -18.00 10.42
N GLY A 447 -17.90 -19.25 10.71
CA GLY A 447 -18.78 -20.05 9.87
C GLY A 447 -20.23 -19.55 9.88
N GLN A 448 -20.76 -19.21 11.05
CA GLN A 448 -22.14 -18.74 11.20
C GLN A 448 -22.35 -17.37 10.56
N SER A 449 -21.35 -16.50 10.57
CA SER A 449 -21.36 -15.19 9.90
C SER A 449 -21.63 -15.27 8.40
N SER A 450 -21.13 -16.30 7.71
CA SER A 450 -21.47 -16.54 6.29
C SER A 450 -22.92 -17.01 6.15
N ARG A 451 -23.37 -17.91 7.03
CA ARG A 451 -24.75 -18.43 7.02
C ARG A 451 -25.78 -17.34 7.28
N TRP A 452 -25.55 -16.47 8.26
CA TRP A 452 -26.45 -15.34 8.57
C TRP A 452 -26.59 -14.39 7.37
N ALA A 453 -25.50 -14.13 6.65
CA ALA A 453 -25.52 -13.32 5.44
C ALA A 453 -26.38 -13.98 4.33
N ILE A 454 -26.24 -15.28 4.13
CA ILE A 454 -27.01 -16.06 3.14
C ILE A 454 -28.50 -16.07 3.50
N THR A 455 -28.86 -16.39 4.74
CA THR A 455 -30.27 -16.48 5.18
C THR A 455 -30.91 -15.12 5.40
N GLY A 456 -30.12 -14.06 5.60
CA GLY A 456 -30.60 -12.71 5.85
C GLY A 456 -31.15 -12.53 7.27
N ASP A 457 -30.48 -13.10 8.28
CA ASP A 457 -30.90 -12.93 9.68
C ASP A 457 -30.81 -11.45 10.13
N PRO A 458 -31.95 -10.77 10.35
CA PRO A 458 -31.97 -9.34 10.62
C PRO A 458 -31.31 -8.97 11.96
N VAL A 459 -31.22 -9.91 12.91
CA VAL A 459 -30.59 -9.68 14.21
C VAL A 459 -29.06 -9.72 14.10
N ARG A 460 -28.54 -10.35 13.05
CA ARG A 460 -27.11 -10.59 12.82
C ARG A 460 -26.53 -9.78 11.67
N ASN A 461 -27.21 -8.72 11.20
CA ASN A 461 -26.77 -7.92 10.05
C ASN A 461 -25.34 -7.36 10.19
N MET A 462 -24.94 -6.94 11.40
CA MET A 462 -23.59 -6.45 11.70
C MET A 462 -22.53 -7.56 11.73
N ASP A 463 -22.94 -8.84 11.73
CA ASP A 463 -22.07 -10.00 11.74
C ASP A 463 -21.93 -10.66 10.37
N TYR A 464 -22.56 -10.12 9.33
CA TYR A 464 -22.53 -10.73 8.00
C TYR A 464 -21.10 -10.79 7.46
N GLN A 465 -20.65 -12.01 7.17
CA GLN A 465 -19.46 -12.23 6.36
C GLN A 465 -19.87 -12.25 4.90
N ILE A 466 -19.44 -11.24 4.14
CA ILE A 466 -19.75 -11.11 2.71
C ILE A 466 -18.43 -11.04 1.95
N TRP A 467 -18.10 -12.09 1.20
CA TRP A 467 -16.89 -12.14 0.40
C TRP A 467 -16.98 -11.19 -0.80
N CYS A 468 -16.22 -10.10 -0.77
CA CYS A 468 -16.33 -9.03 -1.75
C CYS A 468 -14.96 -8.40 -1.96
N GLY A 469 -14.53 -8.26 -3.23
CA GLY A 469 -13.33 -7.51 -3.61
C GLY A 469 -13.67 -6.15 -4.21
N ALA A 470 -12.63 -5.35 -4.50
CA ALA A 470 -12.76 -3.99 -5.04
C ALA A 470 -13.54 -3.91 -6.38
N ALA A 471 -13.61 -5.02 -7.12
CA ALA A 471 -14.37 -5.14 -8.36
C ALA A 471 -15.86 -4.74 -8.21
N MET A 472 -16.48 -5.03 -7.05
CA MET A 472 -17.87 -4.61 -6.79
C MET A 472 -18.00 -3.09 -6.77
N GLY A 473 -17.11 -2.42 -6.05
CA GLY A 473 -17.10 -0.96 -5.96
C GLY A 473 -16.85 -0.29 -7.31
N ALA A 474 -15.92 -0.83 -8.09
CA ALA A 474 -15.65 -0.34 -9.44
C ALA A 474 -16.87 -0.49 -10.36
N MET A 475 -17.59 -1.62 -10.27
CA MET A 475 -18.84 -1.82 -11.00
C MET A 475 -19.92 -0.82 -10.55
N ASN A 476 -20.09 -0.61 -9.24
CA ASN A 476 -21.09 0.32 -8.72
C ASN A 476 -20.82 1.76 -9.18
N GLU A 477 -19.55 2.19 -9.20
CA GLU A 477 -19.16 3.50 -9.72
C GLU A 477 -19.45 3.63 -11.22
N TRP A 478 -19.20 2.58 -12.00
CA TRP A 478 -19.48 2.54 -13.45
C TRP A 478 -20.99 2.53 -13.76
N LEU A 479 -21.80 1.81 -12.98
CA LEU A 479 -23.26 1.69 -13.19
C LEU A 479 -24.07 2.84 -12.59
N LYS A 480 -23.42 3.81 -11.95
CA LYS A 480 -24.08 4.94 -11.30
C LYS A 480 -24.89 5.76 -12.31
N GLY A 481 -26.13 6.10 -11.95
CA GLY A 481 -27.07 6.83 -12.79
C GLY A 481 -27.76 5.97 -13.87
N THR A 482 -27.55 4.66 -13.86
CA THR A 482 -28.18 3.71 -14.80
C THR A 482 -29.28 2.90 -14.11
N PRO A 483 -30.17 2.22 -14.85
CA PRO A 483 -31.13 1.29 -14.24
C PRO A 483 -30.47 0.20 -13.40
N PHE A 484 -29.23 -0.20 -13.73
CA PHE A 484 -28.47 -1.23 -13.01
C PHE A 484 -27.83 -0.73 -11.70
N GLU A 485 -27.95 0.56 -11.37
CA GLU A 485 -27.58 1.06 -10.04
C GLU A 485 -28.38 0.31 -8.96
N ALA A 486 -29.68 0.12 -9.21
CA ALA A 486 -30.55 -0.72 -8.38
C ALA A 486 -30.23 -2.22 -8.58
N VAL A 487 -29.93 -2.91 -7.49
CA VAL A 487 -29.53 -4.34 -7.51
C VAL A 487 -30.66 -5.25 -7.97
N GLU A 488 -31.91 -4.80 -7.82
CA GLU A 488 -33.10 -5.47 -8.30
C GLU A 488 -33.16 -5.59 -9.84
N ASN A 489 -32.40 -4.74 -10.55
CA ASN A 489 -32.30 -4.77 -12.01
C ASN A 489 -31.03 -5.50 -12.50
N ARG A 490 -30.17 -5.99 -11.59
CA ARG A 490 -28.92 -6.67 -11.95
C ARG A 490 -29.19 -8.15 -12.22
N HIS A 491 -29.37 -8.50 -13.48
CA HIS A 491 -29.36 -9.89 -13.93
C HIS A 491 -27.95 -10.30 -14.32
N VAL A 492 -27.50 -11.46 -13.86
CA VAL A 492 -26.11 -11.93 -14.05
C VAL A 492 -25.70 -11.99 -15.53
N SER A 493 -26.62 -12.40 -16.42
CA SER A 493 -26.38 -12.47 -17.87
C SER A 493 -26.24 -11.08 -18.50
N ASP A 494 -27.00 -10.11 -18.01
CA ASP A 494 -26.99 -8.75 -18.55
C ASP A 494 -25.71 -8.03 -18.14
N ILE A 495 -25.28 -8.21 -16.89
CA ILE A 495 -23.97 -7.70 -16.42
C ILE A 495 -22.83 -8.31 -17.23
N ALA A 496 -22.83 -9.62 -17.49
CA ALA A 496 -21.81 -10.26 -18.32
C ALA A 496 -21.75 -9.67 -19.74
N ARG A 497 -22.90 -9.46 -20.38
CA ARG A 497 -22.97 -8.83 -21.71
C ARG A 497 -22.51 -7.39 -21.71
N LEU A 498 -22.92 -6.59 -20.72
CA LEU A 498 -22.49 -5.18 -20.64
C LEU A 498 -20.97 -5.09 -20.49
N LEU A 499 -20.37 -5.96 -19.67
CA LEU A 499 -18.92 -6.03 -19.50
C LEU A 499 -18.21 -6.40 -20.82
N MET A 500 -18.65 -7.46 -21.49
CA MET A 500 -18.03 -7.94 -22.74
C MET A 500 -18.24 -6.99 -23.93
N ASN A 501 -19.46 -6.50 -24.14
CA ASN A 501 -19.76 -5.52 -25.20
C ASN A 501 -19.03 -4.20 -24.94
N GLY A 502 -18.96 -3.77 -23.68
CA GLY A 502 -18.20 -2.58 -23.31
C GLY A 502 -16.71 -2.73 -23.63
N ALA A 503 -16.11 -3.90 -23.34
CA ALA A 503 -14.71 -4.16 -23.67
C ALA A 503 -14.46 -4.17 -25.19
N ALA A 504 -15.39 -4.73 -25.96
CA ALA A 504 -15.33 -4.73 -27.42
C ALA A 504 -15.43 -3.30 -27.99
N CYS A 505 -16.34 -2.48 -27.46
CA CYS A 505 -16.45 -1.07 -27.79
C CYS A 505 -15.16 -0.29 -27.46
N LEU A 506 -14.59 -0.50 -26.27
CA LEU A 506 -13.32 0.13 -25.87
C LEU A 506 -12.16 -0.30 -26.76
N THR A 507 -12.18 -1.52 -27.29
CA THR A 507 -11.18 -1.98 -28.27
C THR A 507 -11.26 -1.16 -29.56
N ARG A 508 -12.48 -0.90 -30.08
CA ARG A 508 -12.65 -0.02 -31.27
C ARG A 508 -12.25 1.42 -30.98
N ILE A 509 -12.54 1.92 -29.78
CA ILE A 509 -12.11 3.26 -29.34
C ILE A 509 -10.57 3.33 -29.30
N ALA A 510 -9.89 2.32 -28.77
CA ALA A 510 -8.43 2.28 -28.76
C ALA A 510 -7.83 2.30 -30.17
N LEU A 511 -8.45 1.60 -31.14
CA LEU A 511 -8.05 1.67 -32.55
C LEU A 511 -8.26 3.07 -33.14
N LEU A 512 -9.35 3.76 -32.80
CA LEU A 512 -9.56 5.16 -33.20
C LEU A 512 -8.48 6.09 -32.66
N GLU A 513 -8.10 5.92 -31.39
CA GLU A 513 -7.06 6.74 -30.77
C GLU A 513 -5.69 6.52 -31.43
N LEU A 514 -5.38 5.30 -31.86
CA LEU A 514 -4.18 5.01 -32.66
C LEU A 514 -4.19 5.70 -34.04
N LEU A 515 -5.37 6.00 -34.58
CA LEU A 515 -5.55 6.81 -35.80
C LEU A 515 -5.54 8.33 -35.53
N ASN A 516 -5.15 8.74 -34.31
CA ASN A 516 -5.17 10.14 -33.84
C ASN A 516 -6.58 10.76 -33.83
N VAL A 517 -7.62 9.94 -33.64
CA VAL A 517 -9.01 10.41 -33.46
C VAL A 517 -9.33 10.39 -31.96
N ALA A 518 -9.53 11.57 -31.39
CA ALA A 518 -9.89 11.69 -29.98
C ALA A 518 -11.39 11.41 -29.76
N VAL A 519 -11.70 10.48 -28.84
CA VAL A 519 -13.06 10.24 -28.37
C VAL A 519 -13.22 10.88 -26.99
N PRO A 520 -14.10 11.88 -26.80
CA PRO A 520 -14.31 12.51 -25.50
C PRO A 520 -14.78 11.51 -24.44
N GLU A 521 -14.33 11.68 -23.20
CA GLU A 521 -14.63 10.75 -22.10
C GLU A 521 -16.14 10.58 -21.85
N GLN A 522 -16.92 11.67 -22.00
CA GLN A 522 -18.38 11.60 -21.86
C GLN A 522 -19.03 10.72 -22.93
N VAL A 523 -18.44 10.69 -24.14
CA VAL A 523 -18.90 9.82 -25.23
C VAL A 523 -18.53 8.36 -24.91
N LYS A 524 -17.32 8.09 -24.44
CA LYS A 524 -16.91 6.75 -24.00
C LYS A 524 -17.86 6.19 -22.95
N GLN A 525 -18.18 6.99 -21.92
CA GLN A 525 -19.11 6.60 -20.86
C GLN A 525 -20.52 6.31 -21.39
N HIS A 526 -21.02 7.11 -22.33
CA HIS A 526 -22.32 6.86 -22.95
C HIS A 526 -22.35 5.55 -23.76
N LEU A 527 -21.31 5.29 -24.56
CA LEU A 527 -21.18 4.09 -25.39
C LEU A 527 -21.13 2.79 -24.56
N LEU A 528 -20.47 2.86 -23.40
CA LEU A 528 -20.34 1.73 -22.47
C LEU A 528 -21.66 1.32 -21.80
N LEU A 529 -22.66 2.21 -21.79
CA LEU A 529 -23.93 2.02 -21.10
C LEU A 529 -25.12 1.81 -22.06
N SER A 530 -24.93 2.09 -23.36
CA SER A 530 -25.99 2.03 -24.38
C SER A 530 -26.32 0.62 -24.88
N HIS A 531 -25.49 -0.38 -24.59
CA HIS A 531 -25.66 -1.77 -25.05
C HIS A 531 -26.64 -2.59 -24.19
N GLY A 532 -27.36 -1.94 -23.28
CA GLY A 532 -28.38 -2.55 -22.40
C GLY A 532 -29.82 -2.41 -22.89
N GLN A 533 -30.09 -2.49 -24.20
CA GLN A 533 -31.48 -2.44 -24.68
C GLN A 533 -32.25 -3.71 -24.31
N TYR A 534 -33.15 -3.55 -23.35
CA TYR A 534 -34.23 -4.46 -23.01
C TYR A 534 -35.10 -4.75 -24.23
N SER A 535 -35.36 -6.04 -24.46
CA SER A 535 -36.50 -6.50 -25.25
C SER A 535 -37.81 -6.14 -24.54
N SER A 536 -38.34 -4.95 -24.77
CA SER A 536 -39.78 -4.70 -24.66
C SER A 536 -40.19 -3.59 -25.62
N LYS A 537 -40.86 -4.00 -26.71
CA LYS A 537 -41.65 -3.13 -27.59
C LYS A 537 -42.82 -2.53 -26.81
N GLN A 538 -42.61 -1.56 -25.92
CA GLN A 538 -43.70 -0.79 -25.28
C GLN A 538 -43.17 0.36 -24.39
N CYS A 539 -42.38 1.31 -24.93
CA CYS A 539 -42.14 2.57 -24.19
C CYS A 539 -41.62 3.76 -25.02
N VAL A 540 -41.95 3.85 -26.32
CA VAL A 540 -41.47 4.97 -27.16
C VAL A 540 -42.60 5.89 -27.66
N THR A 541 -43.85 5.64 -27.27
CA THR A 541 -45.00 6.37 -27.86
C THR A 541 -45.77 7.29 -26.92
N GLU A 542 -45.46 7.39 -25.63
CA GLU A 542 -46.30 8.20 -24.71
C GLU A 542 -45.66 9.49 -24.18
N GLN A 543 -44.35 9.73 -24.35
CA GLN A 543 -43.71 10.94 -23.81
C GLN A 543 -43.58 12.13 -24.77
N ILE A 544 -44.08 12.03 -26.02
CA ILE A 544 -43.97 13.12 -27.02
C ILE A 544 -45.26 13.94 -27.18
N VAL A 545 -46.37 13.59 -26.51
CA VAL A 545 -47.67 14.26 -26.73
C VAL A 545 -48.07 15.25 -25.63
N ALA A 546 -47.34 15.37 -24.52
CA ALA A 546 -47.79 16.15 -23.35
C ALA A 546 -47.21 17.57 -23.18
N GLU A 547 -46.44 18.12 -24.13
CA GLU A 547 -45.88 19.48 -24.01
C GLU A 547 -46.26 20.39 -25.19
N LYS A 548 -47.57 20.55 -25.40
CA LYS A 548 -48.14 21.74 -26.02
C LYS A 548 -49.40 22.10 -25.26
N ILE A 549 -49.30 23.07 -24.36
CA ILE A 549 -50.33 24.03 -23.93
C ILE A 549 -49.82 24.65 -22.61
N ILE A 550 -49.36 25.90 -22.68
CA ILE A 550 -49.61 27.03 -21.76
C ILE A 550 -48.50 28.09 -21.97
N THR A 551 -48.82 29.02 -22.85
CA THR A 551 -48.27 30.38 -22.90
C THR A 551 -48.89 31.25 -21.79
N LYS A 552 -48.10 32.06 -21.09
CA LYS A 552 -48.33 33.53 -20.93
C LYS A 552 -47.24 34.27 -20.12
N GLN A 553 -46.52 35.13 -20.84
CA GLN A 553 -46.15 36.54 -20.61
C GLN A 553 -45.79 37.12 -19.20
N MET A 554 -44.51 37.58 -19.12
CA MET A 554 -43.97 38.93 -18.77
C MET A 554 -44.20 39.56 -17.35
N PRO A 555 -43.41 40.58 -16.91
CA PRO A 555 -42.17 41.21 -17.46
C PRO A 555 -41.02 41.52 -16.47
N ASP A 556 -39.86 41.78 -17.09
CA ASP A 556 -38.70 42.66 -16.79
C ASP A 556 -38.67 43.59 -15.55
N GLN A 557 -37.47 43.76 -14.96
CA GLN A 557 -36.70 45.01 -15.12
C GLN A 557 -35.24 44.95 -14.59
N LYS A 558 -34.36 45.63 -15.34
CA LYS A 558 -32.90 45.80 -15.25
C LYS A 558 -32.44 46.68 -14.08
N ILE A 559 -31.13 46.68 -13.80
CA ILE A 559 -30.19 47.85 -13.74
C ILE A 559 -28.82 47.29 -13.29
N GLU A 560 -27.79 47.19 -14.14
CA GLU A 560 -26.82 48.21 -14.60
C GLU A 560 -25.66 48.54 -13.65
N SER A 561 -24.49 48.59 -14.29
CA SER A 561 -23.10 48.73 -13.85
C SER A 561 -22.69 50.14 -13.40
N ASN A 562 -21.61 50.27 -12.60
CA ASN A 562 -20.41 51.02 -13.02
C ASN A 562 -19.22 50.99 -12.05
N GLN A 563 -18.05 51.24 -12.64
CA GLN A 563 -16.70 51.23 -12.08
C GLN A 563 -16.22 52.57 -11.48
N LYS A 564 -15.10 52.48 -10.73
CA LYS A 564 -13.92 53.38 -10.64
C LYS A 564 -13.94 54.59 -9.69
N THR A 565 -12.98 54.65 -8.73
CA THR A 565 -11.75 55.49 -8.67
C THR A 565 -11.11 55.56 -7.25
N GLU A 566 -9.77 55.59 -7.19
CA GLU A 566 -8.83 55.75 -6.03
C GLU A 566 -8.71 57.24 -5.55
N PRO A 567 -7.76 57.65 -4.65
CA PRO A 567 -7.19 57.11 -3.39
C PRO A 567 -7.18 58.17 -2.24
N ASP A 568 -6.97 57.82 -0.95
CA ASP A 568 -6.12 58.64 -0.05
C ASP A 568 -5.79 58.01 1.33
N GLN A 569 -4.65 58.46 1.89
CA GLN A 569 -4.06 58.10 3.19
C GLN A 569 -4.75 58.78 4.39
N LYS A 570 -4.90 58.06 5.53
CA LYS A 570 -4.48 58.49 6.89
C LYS A 570 -4.92 57.52 8.00
N SER A 571 -4.04 57.42 8.98
CA SER A 571 -4.07 56.61 10.21
C SER A 571 -5.39 56.63 10.99
N LYS A 572 -5.83 55.47 11.48
CA LYS A 572 -6.67 55.35 12.69
C LYS A 572 -6.38 54.06 13.46
N VAL A 573 -6.08 54.27 14.74
CA VAL A 573 -6.28 53.40 15.91
C VAL A 573 -7.23 52.22 15.64
N ARG A 574 -6.72 50.98 15.74
CA ARG A 574 -7.57 49.78 15.69
C ARG A 574 -8.23 49.55 17.04
N SER A 575 -9.50 49.92 17.12
CA SER A 575 -10.49 49.36 18.05
C SER A 575 -10.72 47.88 17.75
N LYS A 576 -11.08 47.12 18.79
CA LYS A 576 -11.53 45.72 18.76
C LYS A 576 -12.51 45.45 17.61
N GLU A 577 -11.99 44.86 16.53
CA GLU A 577 -12.75 44.15 15.51
C GLU A 577 -12.22 42.72 15.45
N SER A 578 -13.13 41.78 15.21
CA SER A 578 -12.91 40.34 15.12
C SER A 578 -11.71 39.98 14.24
N MET A 579 -10.91 39.01 14.73
CA MET A 579 -9.81 38.34 14.03
C MET A 579 -10.09 38.15 12.54
N ASP A 580 -9.30 38.80 11.69
CA ASP A 580 -9.32 38.56 10.26
C ASP A 580 -8.62 37.21 9.99
N ALA A 581 -9.27 36.32 9.26
CA ALA A 581 -8.81 34.97 8.96
C ALA A 581 -7.66 34.92 7.93
N SER A 582 -6.92 36.02 7.74
CA SER A 582 -6.11 36.26 6.54
C SER A 582 -4.67 35.73 6.58
N THR A 583 -4.08 35.43 7.76
CA THR A 583 -2.70 34.90 7.86
C THR A 583 -2.61 33.37 7.88
N LYS A 584 -3.71 32.65 8.13
CA LYS A 584 -3.73 31.19 8.24
C LYS A 584 -3.81 30.55 6.85
N LEU A 585 -2.82 29.73 6.52
CA LEU A 585 -2.74 29.08 5.21
C LEU A 585 -3.87 28.05 5.00
N CYS A 586 -4.43 28.05 3.78
CA CYS A 586 -5.33 27.00 3.31
C CYS A 586 -4.54 25.80 2.81
N LEU A 587 -4.87 24.59 3.26
CA LEU A 587 -4.05 23.38 3.02
C LEU A 587 -4.90 22.23 2.47
N ASP A 588 -5.88 22.53 1.62
CA ASP A 588 -6.91 21.57 1.22
C ASP A 588 -6.37 20.54 0.22
N ASN A 589 -5.61 20.97 -0.79
CA ASN A 589 -4.92 20.08 -1.73
C ASN A 589 -3.84 19.27 -1.00
N SER A 590 -3.09 19.92 -0.10
CA SER A 590 -2.06 19.30 0.73
C SER A 590 -2.64 18.17 1.60
N LYS A 591 -3.77 18.41 2.28
CA LYS A 591 -4.48 17.37 3.06
C LYS A 591 -5.05 16.27 2.16
N GLY A 592 -5.64 16.64 1.02
CA GLY A 592 -6.18 15.67 0.07
C GLY A 592 -5.11 14.74 -0.48
N PHE A 593 -3.92 15.26 -0.78
CA PHE A 593 -2.75 14.49 -1.17
C PHE A 593 -2.26 13.59 -0.04
N TYR A 594 -2.09 14.13 1.17
CA TYR A 594 -1.63 13.34 2.31
C TYR A 594 -2.60 12.20 2.66
N LYS A 595 -3.91 12.39 2.46
CA LYS A 595 -4.88 11.29 2.57
C LYS A 595 -4.59 10.16 1.57
N LYS A 596 -4.27 10.49 0.32
CA LYS A 596 -3.84 9.47 -0.66
C LYS A 596 -2.51 8.83 -0.27
N CYS A 597 -1.60 9.58 0.33
CA CYS A 597 -0.37 9.02 0.89
C CYS A 597 -0.68 7.97 1.96
N TRP A 598 -1.66 8.19 2.84
CA TRP A 598 -2.11 7.18 3.79
C TRP A 598 -2.68 5.93 3.13
N ASP A 599 -3.39 6.08 2.02
CA ASP A 599 -3.94 4.95 1.28
C ASP A 599 -2.85 4.11 0.58
N LEU A 600 -1.74 4.75 0.16
CA LEU A 600 -0.70 4.12 -0.67
C LEU A 600 0.59 3.76 0.10
N MET A 601 0.92 4.49 1.17
CA MET A 601 2.15 4.33 1.94
C MET A 601 1.82 3.88 3.36
N PRO A 602 2.52 2.87 3.90
CA PRO A 602 2.36 2.49 5.30
C PRO A 602 2.55 3.69 6.24
N GLY A 603 1.51 4.06 6.98
CA GLY A 603 1.53 5.23 7.87
C GLY A 603 1.57 6.60 7.16
N GLY A 604 1.27 6.66 5.86
CA GLY A 604 1.26 7.89 5.08
C GLY A 604 2.63 8.56 4.88
N SER A 605 3.72 7.93 5.29
CA SER A 605 5.07 8.50 5.26
C SER A 605 6.15 7.42 5.11
N HIS A 606 7.28 7.77 4.49
CA HIS A 606 8.49 6.95 4.50
C HIS A 606 9.31 7.06 5.80
N TYR A 607 8.84 7.85 6.77
CA TYR A 607 9.54 8.10 8.01
C TYR A 607 8.58 8.09 9.21
N ASN A 608 8.64 7.03 10.01
CA ASN A 608 7.74 6.75 11.13
C ASN A 608 8.34 7.09 12.50
N PHE A 609 9.36 7.95 12.56
CA PHE A 609 9.94 8.40 13.82
C PHE A 609 9.00 9.44 14.48
N GLY A 610 8.27 9.02 15.52
CA GLY A 610 7.27 9.83 16.24
C GLY A 610 5.84 9.29 16.11
N ASP A 611 4.86 10.07 16.59
CA ASP A 611 3.43 9.73 16.54
C ASP A 611 2.99 9.38 15.10
N PRO A 612 2.53 8.14 14.83
CA PRO A 612 2.05 7.75 13.50
C PRO A 612 0.81 8.55 13.08
N GLU A 613 0.11 9.21 13.99
CA GLU A 613 -1.07 10.04 13.74
C GLU A 613 -0.75 11.54 13.66
N ARG A 614 0.35 11.92 12.98
CA ARG A 614 0.72 13.34 12.84
C ARG A 614 -0.47 14.16 12.32
N PRO A 615 -0.93 15.19 13.06
CA PRO A 615 -2.16 15.91 12.74
C PRO A 615 -2.04 16.74 11.44
N LEU A 616 -0.83 17.10 11.03
CA LEU A 616 -0.58 17.83 9.78
C LEU A 616 0.79 17.50 9.15
N VAL A 617 0.75 16.88 7.97
CA VAL A 617 1.90 16.72 7.07
C VAL A 617 1.63 17.49 5.78
N ILE A 618 2.58 18.34 5.39
CA ILE A 618 2.47 19.23 4.24
C ILE A 618 3.40 18.72 3.13
N PRO A 619 2.86 18.26 1.99
CA PRO A 619 3.65 17.95 0.80
C PRO A 619 4.10 19.25 0.10
N PHE A 620 5.32 19.25 -0.44
CA PHE A 620 5.91 20.38 -1.17
C PHE A 620 6.26 19.97 -2.61
N ASN A 621 6.04 20.85 -3.58
CA ASN A 621 6.35 20.61 -4.99
C ASN A 621 7.41 21.57 -5.57
N ARG A 622 7.81 22.60 -4.82
CA ARG A 622 8.82 23.57 -5.22
C ARG A 622 9.63 24.03 -4.00
N GLY A 623 10.91 24.32 -4.23
CA GLY A 623 11.79 24.95 -3.25
C GLY A 623 12.75 25.91 -3.94
N GLU A 624 13.10 26.99 -3.25
CA GLU A 624 14.00 28.05 -3.72
C GLU A 624 14.66 28.71 -2.51
N LYS A 625 16.00 28.74 -2.46
CA LYS A 625 16.78 29.24 -1.32
C LYS A 625 16.34 28.58 0.00
N SER A 626 15.76 29.33 0.92
CA SER A 626 15.25 28.87 2.23
C SER A 626 13.74 28.67 2.27
N ARG A 627 13.08 28.67 1.11
CA ARG A 627 11.62 28.61 0.97
C ARG A 627 11.17 27.36 0.23
N VAL A 628 9.98 26.88 0.59
CA VAL A 628 9.29 25.78 -0.07
C VAL A 628 7.82 26.14 -0.29
N TRP A 629 7.22 25.61 -1.35
CA TRP A 629 5.82 25.82 -1.69
C TRP A 629 5.06 24.52 -1.64
N ASP A 630 3.92 24.55 -0.96
CA ASP A 630 3.03 23.39 -0.85
C ASP A 630 2.15 23.21 -2.10
N LEU A 631 1.32 22.17 -2.09
CA LEU A 631 0.41 21.87 -3.21
C LEU A 631 -0.77 22.84 -3.34
N ASP A 632 -0.94 23.73 -2.37
CA ASP A 632 -1.93 24.82 -2.40
C ASP A 632 -1.30 26.15 -2.89
N GLY A 633 0.01 26.15 -3.14
CA GLY A 633 0.76 27.32 -3.59
C GLY A 633 1.20 28.24 -2.46
N ASN A 634 1.05 27.84 -1.19
CA ASN A 634 1.51 28.66 -0.08
C ASN A 634 3.03 28.55 0.09
N GLU A 635 3.64 29.69 0.41
CA GLU A 635 5.07 29.78 0.72
C GLU A 635 5.34 29.45 2.20
N HIS A 636 6.40 28.68 2.44
CA HIS A 636 6.87 28.33 3.77
C HIS A 636 8.38 28.55 3.93
N LEU A 637 8.80 29.01 5.10
CA LEU A 637 10.18 29.03 5.55
C LEU A 637 10.61 27.64 6.05
N ASP A 638 11.57 27.03 5.36
CA ASP A 638 12.09 25.70 5.68
C ASP A 638 13.24 25.75 6.69
N MET A 639 12.89 25.68 7.98
CA MET A 639 13.84 25.50 9.08
C MET A 639 13.96 24.03 9.52
N PHE A 640 13.24 23.13 8.84
CA PHE A 640 13.34 21.70 9.04
C PHE A 640 14.57 21.15 8.31
N CYS A 641 14.81 21.62 7.08
CA CYS A 641 15.95 21.27 6.23
C CYS A 641 16.19 19.75 6.19
N LYS A 642 15.11 18.95 6.18
CA LYS A 642 15.13 17.48 6.23
C LYS A 642 16.01 16.93 7.37
N PHE A 643 15.68 17.27 8.61
CA PHE A 643 16.46 16.95 9.82
C PHE A 643 17.90 17.48 9.77
N GLY A 644 18.08 18.67 9.19
CA GLY A 644 19.39 19.30 9.05
C GLY A 644 20.29 18.68 7.98
N ALA A 645 19.74 17.91 7.03
CA ALA A 645 20.50 17.43 5.89
C ALA A 645 20.76 18.55 4.87
N LEU A 646 19.72 19.33 4.53
CA LEU A 646 19.82 20.40 3.54
C LEU A 646 20.67 21.56 4.08
N LEU A 647 21.95 21.57 3.73
CA LEU A 647 22.89 22.65 4.08
C LEU A 647 22.95 23.70 2.98
N VAL A 648 22.97 23.29 1.72
CA VAL A 648 23.25 24.19 0.59
C VAL A 648 22.05 25.03 0.14
N GLY A 649 20.87 24.78 0.72
CA GLY A 649 19.60 25.41 0.35
C GLY A 649 18.95 24.79 -0.88
N HIS A 650 17.72 25.18 -1.16
CA HIS A 650 16.97 24.77 -2.34
C HIS A 650 17.41 25.56 -3.57
N HIS A 651 17.41 24.92 -4.75
CA HIS A 651 17.79 25.57 -6.02
C HIS A 651 19.15 26.29 -5.98
N ASN A 652 20.15 25.70 -5.30
CA ASN A 652 21.50 26.24 -5.35
C ASN A 652 22.13 25.95 -6.72
N GLU A 653 22.25 26.97 -7.57
CA GLU A 653 22.69 26.84 -8.95
C GLU A 653 24.06 26.17 -9.06
N ALA A 654 25.06 26.64 -8.31
CA ALA A 654 26.41 26.08 -8.34
C ALA A 654 26.42 24.59 -7.94
N TYR A 655 25.65 24.24 -6.91
CA TYR A 655 25.51 22.85 -6.47
C TYR A 655 24.82 21.97 -7.54
N ASN A 656 23.69 22.43 -8.07
CA ASN A 656 22.92 21.70 -9.08
C ASN A 656 23.70 21.53 -10.39
N SER A 657 24.36 22.59 -10.86
CA SER A 657 25.21 22.55 -12.05
C SER A 657 26.31 21.50 -11.92
N SER A 658 26.98 21.42 -10.76
CA SER A 658 28.00 20.40 -10.55
C SER A 658 27.43 18.98 -10.55
N LEU A 659 26.23 18.76 -9.98
CA LEU A 659 25.59 17.44 -10.04
C LEU A 659 25.16 17.07 -11.47
N ILE A 660 24.60 18.01 -12.23
CA ILE A 660 24.21 17.80 -13.63
C ILE A 660 25.44 17.49 -14.49
N GLU A 661 26.53 18.22 -14.30
CA GLU A 661 27.80 17.96 -15.00
C GLU A 661 28.28 16.53 -14.75
N TYR A 662 28.31 16.09 -13.49
CA TYR A 662 28.74 14.72 -13.16
C TYR A 662 27.77 13.66 -13.65
N MET A 663 26.46 13.92 -13.58
CA MET A 663 25.44 13.02 -14.13
C MET A 663 25.60 12.81 -15.64
N ASN A 664 26.01 13.85 -16.38
CA ASN A 664 26.31 13.76 -17.81
C ASN A 664 27.66 13.09 -18.10
N LYS A 665 28.54 12.98 -17.11
CA LYS A 665 29.88 12.41 -17.23
C LYS A 665 29.90 10.92 -16.90
N VAL A 666 29.52 10.55 -15.68
CA VAL A 666 29.46 9.17 -15.19
C VAL A 666 28.35 9.05 -14.14
N THR A 667 27.33 8.24 -14.43
CA THR A 667 26.14 8.11 -13.56
C THR A 667 26.35 7.13 -12.40
N SER A 668 26.86 5.93 -12.67
CA SER A 668 27.06 4.88 -11.66
C SER A 668 28.14 3.89 -12.10
N VAL A 669 29.23 3.82 -11.34
CA VAL A 669 30.37 2.91 -11.51
C VAL A 669 30.97 2.59 -10.14
N ASP A 670 31.81 1.57 -10.06
CA ASP A 670 32.51 1.17 -8.82
C ASP A 670 33.55 2.22 -8.37
N THR A 671 34.21 2.89 -9.31
CA THR A 671 35.17 3.96 -9.03
C THR A 671 35.15 4.99 -10.16
N CYS A 672 35.32 6.26 -9.84
CA CYS A 672 35.35 7.40 -10.76
C CYS A 672 36.65 8.21 -10.60
N ASP A 673 36.63 9.49 -11.00
CA ASP A 673 37.78 10.39 -10.93
C ASP A 673 37.68 11.38 -9.76
N LEU A 674 36.72 11.19 -8.85
CA LEU A 674 36.50 12.04 -7.68
C LEU A 674 37.04 11.48 -6.38
N GLU A 675 37.28 10.17 -6.28
CA GLU A 675 37.62 9.48 -5.03
C GLU A 675 38.78 10.14 -4.32
N VAL A 676 39.88 10.36 -5.06
CA VAL A 676 41.11 10.93 -4.50
C VAL A 676 40.85 12.35 -3.99
N ALA A 677 40.31 13.23 -4.85
CA ALA A 677 40.09 14.64 -4.49
C ALA A 677 39.13 14.81 -3.30
N VAL A 678 38.09 13.98 -3.22
CA VAL A 678 37.13 14.00 -2.11
C VAL A 678 37.78 13.46 -0.83
N CYS A 679 38.52 12.34 -0.90
CA CYS A 679 39.23 11.79 0.25
C CYS A 679 40.27 12.77 0.78
N GLU A 680 41.10 13.36 -0.09
CA GLU A 680 42.10 14.36 0.29
C GLU A 680 41.45 15.59 0.95
N THR A 681 40.31 16.04 0.43
CA THR A 681 39.56 17.15 1.03
C THR A 681 39.05 16.82 2.42
N MET A 682 38.49 15.64 2.62
CA MET A 682 38.04 15.20 3.94
C MET A 682 39.20 15.02 4.93
N VAL A 683 40.29 14.36 4.51
CA VAL A 683 41.52 14.19 5.30
C VAL A 683 42.13 15.53 5.72
N ARG A 684 42.09 16.53 4.82
CA ARG A 684 42.60 17.88 5.07
C ARG A 684 41.80 18.64 6.13
N HIS A 685 40.49 18.44 6.22
CA HIS A 685 39.62 19.22 7.12
C HIS A 685 39.26 18.52 8.42
N ILE A 686 39.11 17.20 8.40
CA ILE A 686 38.57 16.41 9.51
C ILE A 686 39.74 15.85 10.35
N PRO A 687 39.91 16.26 11.62
CA PRO A 687 41.08 15.91 12.42
C PRO A 687 41.40 14.42 12.56
N CYS A 688 40.40 13.56 12.76
CA CYS A 688 40.62 12.10 12.89
C CYS A 688 40.85 11.38 11.55
N ALA A 689 40.62 12.04 10.42
CA ALA A 689 40.56 11.39 9.12
C ALA A 689 41.96 11.15 8.55
N GLU A 690 42.55 9.99 8.80
CA GLU A 690 43.72 9.51 8.06
C GLU A 690 43.33 8.68 6.82
N MET A 691 42.16 8.05 6.89
CA MET A 691 41.51 7.32 5.80
C MET A 691 40.00 7.56 5.85
N VAL A 692 39.35 7.45 4.69
CA VAL A 692 37.90 7.64 4.53
C VAL A 692 37.31 6.45 3.77
N ARG A 693 36.11 6.03 4.16
CA ARG A 693 35.28 5.03 3.47
C ARG A 693 33.87 5.56 3.34
N PHE A 694 33.26 5.46 2.16
CA PHE A 694 31.92 5.96 1.90
C PHE A 694 30.85 4.87 2.07
N CYS A 695 29.67 5.29 2.55
CA CYS A 695 28.45 4.52 2.77
C CYS A 695 27.26 5.30 2.18
N LEU A 696 26.05 4.72 2.19
CA LEU A 696 24.86 5.42 1.69
C LEU A 696 24.08 6.14 2.82
N SER A 697 24.04 5.56 4.02
CA SER A 697 23.26 6.07 5.15
C SER A 697 24.07 6.23 6.45
N GLY A 698 23.57 7.04 7.37
CA GLY A 698 24.19 7.22 8.69
C GLY A 698 24.16 5.94 9.54
N THR A 699 23.03 5.22 9.56
CA THR A 699 22.90 3.92 10.24
C THR A 699 23.98 2.94 9.77
N GLU A 700 24.20 2.86 8.46
CA GLU A 700 25.21 1.99 7.87
C GLU A 700 26.62 2.39 8.29
N ALA A 701 26.93 3.69 8.29
CA ALA A 701 28.23 4.19 8.71
C ALA A 701 28.52 3.85 10.19
N VAL A 702 27.55 4.06 11.08
CA VAL A 702 27.65 3.69 12.50
C VAL A 702 27.86 2.19 12.67
N GLN A 703 27.06 1.36 11.98
CA GLN A 703 27.17 -0.09 12.12
C GLN A 703 28.52 -0.63 11.64
N ASN A 704 29.05 -0.05 10.57
CA ASN A 704 30.37 -0.39 10.06
C ASN A 704 31.50 0.13 10.97
N ALA A 705 31.35 1.29 11.59
CA ALA A 705 32.29 1.80 12.60
C ALA A 705 32.34 0.90 13.84
N LEU A 706 31.19 0.41 14.32
CA LEU A 706 31.14 -0.58 15.41
C LEU A 706 31.81 -1.91 15.01
N ARG A 707 31.63 -2.35 13.76
CA ARG A 707 32.30 -3.56 13.25
C ARG A 707 33.82 -3.39 13.22
N LEU A 708 34.32 -2.24 12.77
CA LEU A 708 35.74 -1.90 12.83
C LEU A 708 36.26 -1.89 14.27
N ALA A 709 35.53 -1.26 15.19
CA ALA A 709 35.93 -1.18 16.58
C ALA A 709 36.04 -2.55 17.25
N ARG A 710 35.10 -3.46 16.97
CA ARG A 710 35.15 -4.86 17.45
C ARG A 710 36.34 -5.61 16.90
N ALA A 711 36.59 -5.50 15.60
CA ALA A 711 37.72 -6.16 14.96
C ALA A 711 39.07 -5.60 15.41
N PHE A 712 39.13 -4.31 15.77
CA PHE A 712 40.34 -3.67 16.28
C PHE A 712 40.62 -4.04 17.74
N SER A 713 39.61 -3.93 18.61
CA SER A 713 39.74 -4.16 20.04
C SER A 713 39.70 -5.65 20.44
N GLY A 714 39.06 -6.49 19.63
CA GLY A 714 38.74 -7.89 19.97
C GLY A 714 37.53 -8.04 20.90
N LYS A 715 36.81 -6.96 21.19
CA LYS A 715 35.78 -6.88 22.24
C LYS A 715 34.41 -6.59 21.64
N ASN A 716 33.36 -7.20 22.19
CA ASN A 716 32.03 -7.22 21.55
C ASN A 716 31.13 -6.03 21.91
N ARG A 717 31.13 -5.61 23.18
CA ARG A 717 30.17 -4.64 23.70
C ARG A 717 30.57 -3.21 23.38
N PHE A 718 29.63 -2.28 23.39
CA PHE A 718 29.92 -0.86 23.25
C PHE A 718 29.06 -0.03 24.22
N ILE A 719 29.53 1.17 24.55
CA ILE A 719 28.79 2.13 25.36
C ILE A 719 28.07 3.12 24.44
N ARG A 720 26.82 3.44 24.77
CA ARG A 720 26.01 4.53 24.18
C ARG A 720 25.32 5.33 25.30
N PHE A 721 24.77 6.49 24.96
CA PHE A 721 24.30 7.46 25.95
C PHE A 721 22.83 7.86 25.82
N HIS A 722 22.21 8.22 26.94
CA HIS A 722 20.89 8.86 26.94
C HIS A 722 20.93 10.16 26.11
N GLY A 723 19.84 10.40 25.39
CA GLY A 723 19.58 11.43 24.39
C GLY A 723 20.08 11.17 22.99
N HIS A 724 21.00 10.22 22.81
CA HIS A 724 21.72 10.08 21.56
C HIS A 724 20.93 9.22 20.56
N TYR A 725 20.96 9.60 19.27
CA TYR A 725 20.34 8.82 18.20
C TYR A 725 21.36 8.49 17.12
N HIS A 726 21.63 7.20 16.97
CA HIS A 726 22.69 6.66 16.10
C HIS A 726 22.16 5.93 14.85
N GLY A 727 20.85 5.93 14.63
CA GLY A 727 20.21 5.20 13.53
C GLY A 727 19.22 4.14 14.00
N ASN A 728 18.86 3.24 13.09
CA ASN A 728 17.77 2.28 13.27
C ASN A 728 18.19 0.79 13.16
N ALA A 729 19.49 0.48 13.26
CA ALA A 729 19.92 -0.91 13.35
C ALA A 729 19.61 -1.49 14.74
N ASP A 730 19.32 -2.79 14.80
CA ASP A 730 18.83 -3.49 16.01
C ASP A 730 19.69 -3.26 17.25
N ASN A 731 21.02 -3.27 17.10
CA ASN A 731 21.96 -3.11 18.20
C ASN A 731 22.10 -1.67 18.70
N ILE A 732 21.59 -0.66 17.97
CA ILE A 732 21.70 0.77 18.32
C ILE A 732 20.36 1.44 18.61
N MET A 733 19.25 0.89 18.08
CA MET A 733 17.90 1.46 18.17
C MET A 733 17.18 1.07 19.47
N GLY A 734 16.84 2.07 20.29
CA GLY A 734 16.03 1.93 21.52
C GLY A 734 16.35 2.97 22.60
N TRP A 735 15.35 3.31 23.42
CA TRP A 735 15.29 4.23 24.55
C TRP A 735 14.77 3.53 25.84
N ARG A 736 14.66 4.24 26.98
CA ARG A 736 14.38 3.68 28.33
C ARG A 736 13.02 4.13 28.92
N LYS A 737 12.51 3.37 29.92
CA LYS A 737 11.61 3.83 31.01
C LYS A 737 12.32 3.93 32.38
N LYS A 738 11.86 4.91 33.17
CA LYS A 738 12.42 5.61 34.34
C LYS A 738 12.43 4.88 35.71
N GLN A 739 12.64 3.56 35.84
CA GLN A 739 12.38 2.90 37.15
C GLN A 739 13.49 2.20 37.94
N ASP A 740 14.72 2.02 37.44
CA ASP A 740 15.84 1.69 38.34
C ASP A 740 17.20 2.11 37.77
N LEU A 741 17.87 3.06 38.43
CA LEU A 741 19.16 3.66 38.01
C LEU A 741 20.38 2.93 38.61
N THR A 742 20.16 1.83 39.34
CA THR A 742 21.19 1.25 40.21
C THR A 742 22.14 0.26 39.52
N TYR A 743 21.94 -0.11 38.26
CA TYR A 743 22.85 -0.97 37.50
C TYR A 743 22.92 -0.63 36.00
N PRO A 744 24.09 -0.81 35.33
CA PRO A 744 24.21 -0.72 33.88
C PRO A 744 23.55 -1.96 33.25
N VAL A 745 22.22 -1.97 33.18
CA VAL A 745 21.45 -3.05 32.53
C VAL A 745 20.81 -2.52 31.25
N PRO A 746 21.03 -3.18 30.11
CA PRO A 746 20.12 -3.09 28.98
C PRO A 746 18.83 -3.84 29.32
N GLU A 747 17.85 -3.15 29.90
CA GLU A 747 16.49 -3.68 29.98
C GLU A 747 15.71 -3.27 28.72
N GLN A 748 15.23 -4.27 27.98
CA GLN A 748 14.21 -4.06 26.97
C GLN A 748 12.88 -3.72 27.65
N PHE A 749 12.32 -2.57 27.34
CA PHE A 749 11.05 -2.13 27.92
C PHE A 749 9.91 -2.18 26.88
N LYS A 750 8.76 -2.74 27.27
CA LYS A 750 7.49 -2.58 26.55
C LYS A 750 6.99 -1.13 26.69
N GLY A 751 7.33 -0.27 25.74
CA GLY A 751 6.93 1.15 25.74
C GLY A 751 8.10 2.13 25.74
N ASP A 752 9.29 1.68 25.31
CA ASP A 752 10.35 2.58 24.88
C ASP A 752 9.88 3.33 23.62
N LEU A 753 10.03 4.67 23.60
CA LEU A 753 9.57 5.54 22.51
C LEU A 753 10.16 5.20 21.14
N LEU A 754 11.33 4.56 21.12
CA LEU A 754 12.08 4.13 19.95
C LEU A 754 12.24 2.61 19.88
N ASP A 755 11.51 1.86 20.71
CA ASP A 755 11.44 0.41 20.60
C ASP A 755 10.69 0.05 19.32
N THR A 756 10.99 -1.14 18.82
CA THR A 756 10.27 -1.67 17.68
C THR A 756 10.06 -3.16 17.81
N LEU A 757 8.89 -3.62 17.36
CA LEU A 757 8.66 -5.04 17.16
C LEU A 757 9.53 -5.53 15.99
N GLY A 758 10.12 -6.71 16.14
CA GLY A 758 10.99 -7.31 15.12
C GLY A 758 12.48 -7.09 15.34
N ARG A 759 12.89 -6.28 16.34
CA ARG A 759 14.28 -6.24 16.82
C ARG A 759 14.66 -7.57 17.46
N ASP A 760 15.89 -8.02 17.25
CA ASP A 760 16.42 -9.20 17.94
C ASP A 760 16.34 -9.05 19.50
N PRO A 761 15.76 -10.02 20.23
CA PRO A 761 15.51 -9.88 21.67
C PRO A 761 16.75 -9.74 22.57
N ASN A 762 17.91 -10.25 22.16
CA ASN A 762 19.10 -10.27 23.02
C ASN A 762 20.17 -9.27 22.58
N VAL A 763 20.04 -8.72 21.36
CA VAL A 763 21.05 -7.85 20.75
C VAL A 763 21.51 -6.71 21.66
N MET A 764 20.61 -6.05 22.38
CA MET A 764 20.97 -4.94 23.27
C MET A 764 21.74 -5.42 24.50
N THR A 765 21.31 -6.55 25.07
CA THR A 765 21.95 -7.23 26.21
C THR A 765 23.34 -7.74 25.88
N ASP A 766 23.50 -8.25 24.67
CA ASP A 766 24.74 -8.87 24.24
C ASP A 766 25.76 -7.84 23.78
N GLN A 767 25.29 -6.69 23.27
CA GLN A 767 26.15 -5.77 22.54
C GLN A 767 26.30 -4.37 23.12
N SER A 768 25.45 -3.90 24.04
CA SER A 768 25.54 -2.50 24.47
C SER A 768 25.29 -2.23 25.96
N PHE A 769 25.98 -1.22 26.47
CA PHE A 769 25.65 -0.54 27.72
C PHE A 769 25.05 0.83 27.41
N MET A 770 24.02 1.23 28.16
CA MET A 770 23.41 2.55 28.07
C MET A 770 23.72 3.34 29.34
N LEU A 771 24.33 4.52 29.21
CA LEU A 771 24.74 5.37 30.33
C LEU A 771 24.13 6.79 30.24
N PRO A 772 24.02 7.51 31.36
CA PRO A 772 23.71 8.95 31.33
C PRO A 772 24.77 9.74 30.55
N TRP A 773 24.33 10.68 29.72
CA TRP A 773 25.23 11.61 29.05
C TRP A 773 25.80 12.62 30.06
N ASN A 774 27.05 13.06 29.86
CA ASN A 774 27.78 13.99 30.74
C ASN A 774 28.07 13.51 32.18
N ASP A 775 27.88 12.22 32.49
CA ASP A 775 28.30 11.64 33.77
C ASP A 775 29.62 10.87 33.61
N ILE A 776 30.74 11.54 33.93
CA ILE A 776 32.08 10.96 33.74
C ILE A 776 32.39 9.88 34.79
N ASP A 777 31.79 9.96 35.98
CA ASP A 777 32.07 9.04 37.07
C ASP A 777 31.43 7.68 36.78
N ILE A 778 30.17 7.67 36.28
CA ILE A 778 29.51 6.46 35.80
C ILE A 778 30.24 5.84 34.61
N LEU A 779 30.68 6.67 33.65
CA LEU A 779 31.44 6.19 32.50
C LEU A 779 32.76 5.54 32.93
N THR A 780 33.49 6.19 33.84
CA THR A 780 34.75 5.68 34.40
C THR A 780 34.53 4.35 35.10
N ALA A 781 33.58 4.29 36.05
CA ALA A 781 33.29 3.08 36.80
C ALA A 781 32.86 1.90 35.89
N THR A 782 32.08 2.19 34.84
CA THR A 782 31.63 1.18 33.87
C THR A 782 32.81 0.65 33.04
N ILE A 783 33.65 1.55 32.51
CA ILE A 783 34.84 1.14 31.75
C ILE A 783 35.79 0.35 32.65
N GLU A 784 36.10 0.82 33.86
CA GLU A 784 37.00 0.10 34.77
C GLU A 784 36.50 -1.32 35.07
N ARG A 785 35.20 -1.48 35.27
CA ARG A 785 34.58 -2.78 35.58
C ARG A 785 34.49 -3.73 34.37
N TYR A 786 34.24 -3.21 33.16
CA TYR A 786 33.91 -4.02 31.98
C TYR A 786 34.85 -3.79 30.79
N HIS A 787 36.04 -3.21 30.99
CA HIS A 787 36.95 -2.82 29.91
C HIS A 787 37.35 -3.99 28.99
N ASP A 788 37.40 -5.21 29.50
CA ASP A 788 37.71 -6.41 28.71
C ASP A 788 36.58 -6.80 27.73
N GLU A 789 35.37 -6.30 27.94
CA GLU A 789 34.21 -6.57 27.09
C GLU A 789 33.86 -5.42 26.16
N ILE A 790 34.26 -4.18 26.49
CA ILE A 790 33.88 -2.96 25.78
C ILE A 790 34.89 -2.65 24.66
N GLY A 791 34.45 -2.78 23.42
CA GLY A 791 35.23 -2.44 22.22
C GLY A 791 35.06 -1.01 21.73
N ALA A 792 33.97 -0.33 22.07
CA ALA A 792 33.72 1.05 21.64
C ALA A 792 32.97 1.90 22.66
N VAL A 793 33.20 3.21 22.60
CA VAL A 793 32.32 4.24 23.16
C VAL A 793 31.77 5.07 22.00
N LEU A 794 30.46 5.02 21.78
CA LEU A 794 29.76 5.69 20.70
C LEU A 794 28.95 6.88 21.25
N MET A 795 29.19 8.08 20.73
CA MET A 795 28.50 9.28 21.19
C MET A 795 28.33 10.34 20.09
N GLU A 796 27.28 11.15 20.19
CA GLU A 796 27.24 12.46 19.56
C GLU A 796 28.13 13.40 20.39
N PRO A 797 29.13 14.09 19.79
CA PRO A 797 30.02 14.98 20.55
C PRO A 797 29.31 16.24 21.06
N ILE A 798 28.22 16.64 20.40
CA ILE A 798 27.22 17.58 20.90
C ILE A 798 25.87 16.89 20.70
N CYS A 799 25.11 16.68 21.77
CA CYS A 799 23.86 15.93 21.72
C CYS A 799 22.72 16.80 21.15
N ILE A 800 22.71 16.96 19.83
CA ILE A 800 21.63 17.69 19.13
C ILE A 800 20.33 16.89 19.22
N ASN A 801 20.41 15.55 19.13
CA ASN A 801 19.21 14.74 19.20
C ASN A 801 18.49 14.83 20.55
N GLY A 802 19.25 14.92 21.64
CA GLY A 802 18.76 14.95 23.01
C GLY A 802 18.52 16.34 23.58
N GLY A 803 18.47 17.38 22.74
CA GLY A 803 18.04 18.72 23.15
C GLY A 803 19.04 19.85 22.92
N GLY A 804 20.10 19.62 22.15
CA GLY A 804 21.13 20.64 21.91
C GLY A 804 22.03 20.83 23.14
N ILE A 805 22.46 19.71 23.74
CA ILE A 805 23.24 19.69 24.98
C ILE A 805 24.73 19.57 24.63
N PHE A 806 25.55 20.49 25.15
CA PHE A 806 27.00 20.46 25.02
C PHE A 806 27.63 19.48 26.02
N PRO A 807 28.83 18.95 25.72
CA PRO A 807 29.58 18.19 26.71
C PRO A 807 29.95 19.11 27.89
N VAL A 808 29.90 18.60 29.11
CA VAL A 808 30.45 19.34 30.27
C VAL A 808 31.97 19.43 30.13
N GLU A 809 32.55 20.48 30.70
CA GLU A 809 33.98 20.76 30.61
C GLU A 809 34.83 19.54 31.05
N GLY A 810 35.80 19.16 30.21
CA GLY A 810 36.70 18.03 30.47
C GLY A 810 36.09 16.64 30.22
N TYR A 811 34.81 16.51 29.88
CA TYR A 811 34.15 15.22 29.70
C TYR A 811 34.73 14.43 28.53
N LEU A 812 34.90 15.07 27.37
CA LEU A 812 35.38 14.42 26.16
C LEU A 812 36.87 14.05 26.26
N GLU A 813 37.68 14.92 26.88
CA GLU A 813 39.10 14.70 27.15
C GLU A 813 39.31 13.49 28.06
N LYS A 814 38.56 13.43 29.17
CA LYS A 814 38.60 12.29 30.10
C LYS A 814 38.09 11.01 29.41
N THR A 815 37.03 11.10 28.61
CA THR A 815 36.51 9.94 27.86
C THR A 815 37.55 9.41 26.88
N LYS A 816 38.24 10.29 26.14
CA LYS A 816 39.32 9.91 25.24
C LYS A 816 40.46 9.22 26.00
N ALA A 817 40.91 9.80 27.12
CA ALA A 817 41.96 9.22 27.95
C ALA A 817 41.58 7.81 28.48
N LEU A 818 40.33 7.61 28.89
CA LEU A 818 39.82 6.29 29.28
C LEU A 818 39.86 5.30 28.11
N CYS A 819 39.40 5.73 26.93
CA CYS A 819 39.40 4.89 25.74
C CYS A 819 40.83 4.44 25.35
N GLU A 820 41.79 5.37 25.39
CA GLU A 820 43.20 5.08 25.12
C GLU A 820 43.81 4.14 26.16
N LYS A 821 43.55 4.37 27.45
CA LYS A 821 44.05 3.54 28.57
C LYS A 821 43.62 2.08 28.45
N TYR A 822 42.37 1.84 28.02
CA TYR A 822 41.75 0.52 28.04
C TYR A 822 41.66 -0.16 26.68
N ASN A 823 42.28 0.38 25.62
CA ASN A 823 42.15 -0.11 24.24
C ASN A 823 40.68 -0.24 23.81
N ILE A 824 39.96 0.89 23.86
CA ILE A 824 38.56 1.04 23.48
C ILE A 824 38.49 2.09 22.37
N VAL A 825 37.69 1.84 21.32
CA VAL A 825 37.57 2.78 20.21
C VAL A 825 36.51 3.84 20.54
N LEU A 826 36.97 5.07 20.76
CA LEU A 826 36.09 6.25 20.78
C LEU A 826 35.57 6.58 19.38
N ILE A 827 34.25 6.56 19.21
CA ILE A 827 33.55 6.87 17.97
C ILE A 827 32.68 8.12 18.19
N PHE A 828 32.92 9.17 17.41
CA PHE A 828 31.99 10.30 17.33
C PHE A 828 30.99 10.10 16.19
N ASP A 829 29.71 10.07 16.54
CA ASP A 829 28.62 10.22 15.59
C ASP A 829 28.46 11.70 15.24
N GLU A 830 29.01 12.08 14.09
CA GLU A 830 28.93 13.42 13.53
C GLU A 830 27.98 13.47 12.32
N ILE A 831 26.98 12.59 12.28
CA ILE A 831 25.97 12.62 11.22
C ILE A 831 25.23 13.97 11.22
N ILE A 832 24.98 14.57 12.39
CA ILE A 832 24.45 15.96 12.48
C ILE A 832 25.59 16.97 12.60
N THR A 833 26.52 16.77 13.55
CA THR A 833 27.53 17.77 13.94
C THR A 833 28.76 17.83 13.05
N GLY A 834 28.81 17.09 11.94
CA GLY A 834 29.92 17.18 11.01
C GLY A 834 29.91 18.51 10.24
N VAL A 835 29.81 18.42 8.91
CA VAL A 835 29.86 19.57 7.99
C VAL A 835 28.81 20.66 8.32
N ARG A 836 27.75 20.35 9.08
CA ARG A 836 26.72 21.33 9.46
C ARG A 836 27.22 22.47 10.37
N ILE A 837 28.18 22.20 11.25
CA ILE A 837 28.71 23.21 12.19
C ILE A 837 30.11 23.68 11.81
N GLY A 838 30.80 22.96 10.92
CA GLY A 838 32.12 23.31 10.40
C GLY A 838 32.70 22.20 9.53
N LEU A 839 33.61 22.53 8.59
CA LEU A 839 34.27 21.52 7.74
C LEU A 839 35.07 20.48 8.54
N GLY A 840 35.59 20.85 9.71
CA GLY A 840 36.28 19.92 10.62
C GLY A 840 35.38 19.23 11.66
N GLY A 841 34.07 19.45 11.60
CA GLY A 841 33.10 18.91 12.56
C GLY A 841 33.26 19.44 14.00
N ALA A 842 32.50 18.84 14.91
CA ALA A 842 32.53 19.11 16.34
C ALA A 842 33.88 18.79 16.95
N GLN A 843 34.58 17.75 16.47
CA GLN A 843 35.91 17.39 16.98
C GLN A 843 36.93 18.55 16.85
N LYS A 844 36.83 19.38 15.80
CA LYS A 844 37.66 20.57 15.64
C LYS A 844 37.24 21.71 16.57
N ILE A 845 35.93 21.92 16.72
CA ILE A 845 35.36 22.98 17.57
C ILE A 845 35.60 22.71 19.06
N LEU A 846 35.48 21.45 19.48
CA LEU A 846 35.61 21.01 20.86
C LEU A 846 37.05 20.62 21.22
N GLY A 847 37.97 20.58 20.26
CA GLY A 847 39.39 20.28 20.49
C GLY A 847 39.70 18.82 20.86
N VAL A 848 38.74 17.88 20.70
CA VAL A 848 38.94 16.46 21.01
C VAL A 848 38.76 15.60 19.76
N THR A 849 39.84 14.91 19.35
CA THR A 849 39.84 14.03 18.17
C THR A 849 39.54 12.58 18.55
N PRO A 850 38.47 11.95 18.01
CA PRO A 850 38.12 10.55 18.25
C PRO A 850 39.00 9.59 17.43
N HIS A 851 38.85 8.28 17.65
CA HIS A 851 39.53 7.26 16.84
C HIS A 851 38.87 7.06 15.48
N LEU A 852 37.53 7.05 15.47
CA LEU A 852 36.67 7.02 14.29
C LEU A 852 35.60 8.11 14.42
N ALA A 853 35.13 8.61 13.29
CA ALA A 853 33.94 9.45 13.22
C ALA A 853 33.07 9.07 12.02
N THR A 854 31.75 9.23 12.17
CA THR A 854 30.77 8.97 11.10
C THR A 854 30.13 10.26 10.64
N PHE A 855 29.99 10.44 9.32
CA PHE A 855 29.49 11.64 8.67
C PHE A 855 28.35 11.31 7.71
N GLY A 856 27.42 12.24 7.50
CA GLY A 856 26.28 12.07 6.60
C GLY A 856 25.50 13.39 6.50
N LYS A 857 24.22 13.33 6.14
CA LYS A 857 23.33 14.52 6.09
C LYS A 857 23.99 15.69 5.33
N ALA A 858 24.44 16.71 6.06
CA ALA A 858 25.10 17.90 5.53
C ALA A 858 26.38 17.60 4.74
N LEU A 859 27.01 16.44 4.93
CA LEU A 859 28.17 15.97 4.16
C LEU A 859 27.93 16.06 2.65
N GLY A 860 26.76 15.59 2.19
CA GLY A 860 26.36 15.64 0.79
C GLY A 860 25.48 16.83 0.45
N GLY A 861 25.56 17.93 1.21
CA GLY A 861 24.76 19.16 1.00
C GLY A 861 23.24 19.02 1.25
N GLY A 862 22.74 17.79 1.37
CA GLY A 862 21.37 17.40 1.72
C GLY A 862 20.48 16.97 0.56
N ALA A 863 20.95 17.04 -0.68
CA ALA A 863 20.21 16.57 -1.86
C ALA A 863 20.49 15.10 -2.19
N MET A 864 21.73 14.64 -1.98
CA MET A 864 22.17 13.28 -2.35
C MET A 864 22.40 12.42 -1.10
N PRO A 865 21.93 11.15 -1.08
CA PRO A 865 22.23 10.24 0.02
C PRO A 865 23.69 9.81 -0.03
N ILE A 866 24.49 10.25 0.94
CA ILE A 866 25.89 9.81 1.10
C ILE A 866 26.31 9.97 2.56
N SER A 867 27.10 9.02 3.04
CA SER A 867 27.72 9.05 4.37
C SER A 867 29.16 8.56 4.28
N ALA A 868 29.92 8.75 5.36
CA ALA A 868 31.30 8.34 5.43
C ALA A 868 31.71 7.89 6.82
N ILE A 869 32.70 7.02 6.88
CA ILE A 869 33.48 6.69 8.07
C ILE A 869 34.87 7.25 7.82
N ALA A 870 35.35 8.08 8.73
CA ALA A 870 36.72 8.56 8.71
C ALA A 870 37.41 8.24 10.03
N GLY A 871 38.72 8.01 9.99
CA GLY A 871 39.43 7.71 11.22
C GLY A 871 40.87 7.30 11.00
N ARG A 872 41.48 6.82 12.09
CA ARG A 872 42.87 6.37 12.12
C ARG A 872 43.12 5.21 11.15
N ARG A 873 44.29 5.24 10.52
CA ARG A 873 44.72 4.29 9.49
C ARG A 873 44.85 2.87 10.02
N ASP A 874 45.29 2.69 11.26
CA ASP A 874 45.45 1.36 11.87
C ASP A 874 44.12 0.61 12.02
N ILE A 875 43.04 1.32 12.37
CA ILE A 875 41.69 0.78 12.42
C ILE A 875 41.12 0.60 11.01
N MET A 876 41.21 1.62 10.15
CA MET A 876 40.62 1.59 8.80
C MET A 876 41.27 0.53 7.89
N ASN A 877 42.55 0.20 8.10
CA ASN A 877 43.25 -0.88 7.40
C ASN A 877 42.69 -2.28 7.67
N LEU A 878 41.77 -2.47 8.61
CA LEU A 878 41.08 -3.73 8.78
C LEU A 878 40.21 -4.09 7.55
N TYR A 879 39.75 -3.08 6.79
CA TYR A 879 39.11 -3.30 5.49
C TYR A 879 40.08 -3.81 4.43
N THR A 880 41.29 -3.23 4.34
CA THR A 880 42.27 -3.57 3.30
C THR A 880 42.87 -4.96 3.50
N ARG A 881 42.93 -5.44 4.75
CA ARG A 881 43.46 -6.75 5.11
C ARG A 881 42.43 -7.88 5.04
N GLY A 882 41.22 -7.61 4.55
CA GLY A 882 40.13 -8.59 4.48
C GLY A 882 39.61 -9.06 5.84
N LYS A 883 39.97 -8.38 6.94
CA LYS A 883 39.53 -8.74 8.31
C LYS A 883 38.11 -8.28 8.59
N VAL A 884 37.72 -7.14 7.99
CA VAL A 884 36.38 -6.59 8.09
C VAL A 884 35.83 -6.41 6.68
N ILE A 885 34.59 -6.85 6.47
CA ILE A 885 33.90 -6.71 5.18
C ILE A 885 32.91 -5.55 5.27
N HIS A 886 32.95 -4.70 4.24
CA HIS A 886 31.97 -3.66 3.97
C HIS A 886 31.55 -3.75 2.51
N ALA A 887 30.41 -4.41 2.29
CA ALA A 887 29.78 -4.60 0.99
C ALA A 887 28.59 -3.65 0.84
N GLY A 888 28.42 -3.05 -0.33
CA GLY A 888 27.29 -2.17 -0.67
C GLY A 888 27.40 -1.64 -2.10
N THR A 889 26.35 -1.80 -2.89
CA THR A 889 26.33 -1.50 -4.33
C THR A 889 26.57 -0.02 -4.66
N PHE A 890 26.12 0.88 -3.79
CA PHE A 890 26.19 2.34 -4.01
C PHE A 890 27.26 3.03 -3.16
N ASN A 891 28.17 2.26 -2.55
CA ASN A 891 29.23 2.83 -1.73
C ASN A 891 30.16 3.68 -2.60
N GLY A 892 30.33 4.95 -2.23
CA GLY A 892 31.19 5.87 -2.97
C GLY A 892 30.72 6.20 -4.38
N TYR A 893 29.42 6.04 -4.68
CA TYR A 893 28.91 6.31 -6.03
C TYR A 893 29.19 7.77 -6.50
N PRO A 894 29.40 7.99 -7.81
CA PRO A 894 29.97 9.25 -8.33
C PRO A 894 29.19 10.51 -7.95
N LEU A 895 27.86 10.47 -8.00
CA LEU A 895 27.02 11.64 -7.74
C LEU A 895 26.99 12.01 -6.25
N GLY A 896 27.22 11.03 -5.36
CA GLY A 896 27.46 11.28 -3.93
C GLY A 896 28.81 11.95 -3.69
N LEU A 897 29.86 11.52 -4.39
CA LEU A 897 31.18 12.17 -4.31
C LEU A 897 31.16 13.60 -4.87
N ALA A 898 30.44 13.83 -5.97
CA ALA A 898 30.25 15.17 -6.54
C ALA A 898 29.53 16.10 -5.55
N ALA A 899 28.51 15.59 -4.85
CA ALA A 899 27.81 16.30 -3.79
C ALA A 899 28.75 16.73 -2.65
N ILE A 900 29.62 15.83 -2.19
CA ILE A 900 30.62 16.14 -1.15
C ILE A 900 31.59 17.21 -1.65
N LYS A 901 32.23 16.98 -2.81
CA LYS A 901 33.17 17.93 -3.40
C LYS A 901 32.59 19.34 -3.49
N THR A 902 31.37 19.44 -3.99
CA THR A 902 30.71 20.73 -4.19
C THR A 902 30.32 21.40 -2.88
N THR A 903 29.83 20.62 -1.90
CA THR A 903 29.51 21.14 -0.57
C THR A 903 30.74 21.74 0.10
N PHE A 904 31.87 21.02 0.09
CA PHE A 904 33.13 21.53 0.63
C PHE A 904 33.59 22.77 -0.12
N SER A 905 33.58 22.73 -1.46
CA SER A 905 33.98 23.87 -2.29
C SER A 905 33.18 25.15 -2.01
N LEU A 906 31.85 25.03 -1.85
CA LEU A 906 30.99 26.19 -1.54
C LEU A 906 31.35 26.83 -0.20
N ILE A 907 31.65 26.00 0.80
CA ILE A 907 31.99 26.46 2.15
C ILE A 907 33.42 27.02 2.19
N GLU A 908 34.38 26.40 1.48
CA GLU A 908 35.75 26.91 1.36
C GLU A 908 35.80 28.27 0.66
N GLN A 909 34.95 28.48 -0.35
CA GLN A 909 34.83 29.76 -1.08
C GLN A 909 34.15 30.85 -0.26
N ASP A 910 33.44 30.47 0.80
CA ASP A 910 32.72 31.39 1.67
C ASP A 910 33.02 31.11 3.16
N PRO A 911 34.22 31.46 3.66
CA PRO A 911 34.62 31.16 5.04
C PRO A 911 33.71 31.77 6.10
N GLY A 912 32.98 32.85 5.78
CA GLY A 912 32.05 33.53 6.69
C GLY A 912 30.64 32.93 6.70
N CYS A 913 30.37 31.84 5.97
CA CYS A 913 29.02 31.30 5.84
C CYS A 913 28.42 30.83 7.16
N TYR A 914 29.21 30.21 8.04
CA TYR A 914 28.73 29.71 9.33
C TYR A 914 28.38 30.85 10.28
N ASP A 915 29.19 31.92 10.29
CA ASP A 915 28.92 33.11 11.11
C ASP A 915 27.64 33.79 10.64
N ARG A 916 27.45 33.99 9.33
CA ARG A 916 26.22 34.57 8.79
C ARG A 916 24.99 33.73 9.10
N MET A 917 25.05 32.40 8.90
CA MET A 917 23.96 31.51 9.29
C MET A 917 23.67 31.62 10.78
N GLY A 918 24.71 31.67 11.62
CA GLY A 918 24.59 31.81 13.05
C GLY A 918 23.95 33.13 13.47
N ASP A 919 24.32 34.24 12.83
CA ASP A 919 23.75 35.57 13.11
C ASP A 919 22.28 35.67 12.71
N ILE A 920 21.90 35.12 11.55
CA ILE A 920 20.50 35.03 11.13
C ILE A 920 19.70 34.19 12.13
N MET A 921 20.22 33.01 12.48
CA MET A 921 19.54 32.13 13.44
C MET A 921 19.45 32.73 14.83
N ARG A 922 20.41 33.57 15.24
CA ARG A 922 20.35 34.33 16.50
C ARG A 922 19.21 35.35 16.46
N GLN A 923 19.04 36.06 15.35
CA GLN A 923 17.92 36.99 15.17
C GLN A 923 16.57 36.25 15.21
N ILE A 924 16.42 35.18 14.42
CA ILE A 924 15.22 34.33 14.41
C ILE A 924 14.91 33.79 15.82
N SER A 925 15.91 33.29 16.53
CA SER A 925 15.75 32.74 17.88
C SER A 925 15.33 33.81 18.88
N ASN A 926 15.94 35.00 18.82
CA ASN A 926 15.56 36.13 19.67
C ASN A 926 14.11 36.56 19.40
N THR A 927 13.69 36.61 18.14
CA THR A 927 12.31 36.97 17.80
C THR A 927 11.33 35.86 18.20
N PHE A 928 11.72 34.59 18.11
CA PHE A 928 10.90 33.47 18.57
C PHE A 928 10.67 33.52 20.09
N VAL A 929 11.71 33.79 20.87
CA VAL A 929 11.60 33.97 22.33
C VAL A 929 10.71 35.16 22.67
N LYS A 930 10.89 36.32 22.02
CA LYS A 930 10.01 37.48 22.22
C LYS A 930 8.54 37.19 21.90
N ALA A 931 8.27 36.44 20.84
CA ALA A 931 6.91 36.05 20.47
C ALA A 931 6.28 35.11 21.52
N ALA A 932 7.07 34.23 22.12
CA ALA A 932 6.63 33.38 23.23
C ALA A 932 6.35 34.20 24.50
N GLU A 933 7.26 35.11 24.85
CA GLU A 933 7.11 36.03 26.00
C GLU A 933 5.85 36.91 25.88
N ALA A 934 5.53 37.40 24.68
CA ALA A 934 4.34 38.21 24.43
C ALA A 934 3.00 37.50 24.73
N VAL A 935 3.01 36.17 24.85
CA VAL A 935 1.83 35.34 25.15
C VAL A 935 2.01 34.51 26.43
N ASP A 936 2.96 34.92 27.28
CA ASP A 936 3.30 34.28 28.55
C ASP A 936 3.65 32.79 28.42
N LEU A 937 4.25 32.38 27.29
CA LEU A 937 4.75 31.02 27.08
C LEU A 937 6.26 30.97 27.35
N PRO A 938 6.72 30.08 28.25
CA PRO A 938 8.14 29.91 28.48
C PRO A 938 8.79 29.22 27.27
N LEU A 939 9.91 29.74 26.77
CA LEU A 939 10.64 29.17 25.64
C LEU A 939 12.14 29.43 25.77
N VAL A 940 12.95 28.38 25.67
CA VAL A 940 14.41 28.46 25.56
C VAL A 940 14.83 27.89 24.22
N VAL A 941 15.78 28.56 23.55
CA VAL A 941 16.45 28.05 22.35
C VAL A 941 17.93 27.84 22.68
N GLN A 942 18.45 26.62 22.45
CA GLN A 942 19.83 26.25 22.77
C GLN A 942 20.46 25.36 21.69
N GLY A 943 21.77 25.12 21.81
CA GLY A 943 22.56 24.31 20.87
C GLY A 943 23.53 25.14 20.05
N MET A 944 24.06 24.56 18.97
CA MET A 944 24.92 25.29 18.04
C MET A 944 24.07 26.21 17.15
N PRO A 945 24.54 27.42 16.79
CA PRO A 945 23.75 28.34 15.96
C PRO A 945 23.25 27.76 14.62
N THR A 946 23.94 26.74 14.08
CA THR A 946 23.53 26.05 12.84
C THR A 946 22.75 24.75 13.08
N ALA A 947 22.44 24.41 14.34
CA ALA A 947 21.65 23.27 14.76
C ALA A 947 21.04 23.55 16.14
N LEU A 948 20.00 24.38 16.16
CA LEU A 948 19.34 24.81 17.40
C LEU A 948 18.15 23.90 17.73
N VAL A 949 17.82 23.85 19.02
CA VAL A 949 16.64 23.15 19.55
C VAL A 949 15.90 24.11 20.47
N TYR A 950 14.58 24.18 20.32
CA TYR A 950 13.72 24.96 21.21
C TYR A 950 13.01 24.04 22.21
N HIS A 951 12.76 24.56 23.40
CA HIS A 951 12.11 23.87 24.50
C HIS A 951 11.14 24.82 25.20
N SER A 952 9.86 24.45 25.32
CA SER A 952 8.84 25.28 25.96
C SER A 952 8.94 25.29 27.51
N GLN A 953 10.04 25.81 28.02
CA GLN A 953 10.35 25.92 29.45
C GLN A 953 11.28 27.11 29.73
N ASN A 954 11.43 27.47 31.01
CA ASN A 954 12.19 28.67 31.42
C ASN A 954 13.70 28.46 31.57
N THR A 955 14.17 27.21 31.56
CA THR A 955 15.57 26.89 31.84
C THR A 955 16.16 26.01 30.73
N PRO A 956 17.45 26.14 30.41
CA PRO A 956 18.11 25.23 29.48
C PRO A 956 18.02 23.77 29.92
N VAL A 957 17.84 22.87 28.95
CA VAL A 957 17.91 21.43 29.16
C VAL A 957 19.38 21.05 29.37
N MET A 958 19.70 20.55 30.56
CA MET A 958 21.05 20.11 30.93
C MET A 958 21.23 18.59 30.88
N SER A 959 20.13 17.84 30.92
CA SER A 959 20.13 16.39 30.74
C SER A 959 18.91 15.96 29.93
N THR A 960 19.08 14.86 29.20
CA THR A 960 18.07 14.32 28.28
C THR A 960 16.88 13.73 29.04
N GLU A 961 17.05 13.49 30.34
CA GLU A 961 16.04 13.01 31.29
C GLU A 961 15.16 14.14 31.87
N GLY A 962 15.56 15.42 31.68
CA GLY A 962 14.87 16.60 32.19
C GLY A 962 13.71 17.12 31.31
N TYR A 963 13.47 16.51 30.16
CA TYR A 963 12.47 16.94 29.18
C TYR A 963 11.08 16.36 29.53
N SER A 964 10.30 17.09 30.34
CA SER A 964 8.98 16.65 30.83
C SER A 964 7.95 16.44 29.70
N ASP A 965 6.96 15.59 29.91
CA ASP A 965 5.92 15.33 28.90
C ASP A 965 5.06 16.56 28.62
N LYS A 966 4.89 17.44 29.62
CA LYS A 966 4.25 18.75 29.44
C LYS A 966 5.02 19.62 28.43
N VAL A 967 6.35 19.68 28.56
CA VAL A 967 7.21 20.46 27.66
C VAL A 967 7.16 19.88 26.25
N LYS A 968 7.28 18.55 26.12
CA LYS A 968 7.11 17.86 24.83
C LYS A 968 5.81 18.24 24.15
N PHE A 969 4.69 18.16 24.87
CA PHE A 969 3.35 18.43 24.33
C PHE A 969 3.20 19.88 23.86
N CYS A 970 3.65 20.84 24.67
CA CYS A 970 3.70 22.25 24.27
C CYS A 970 4.56 22.46 23.01
N ASP A 971 5.74 21.85 22.94
CA ASP A 971 6.60 21.94 21.76
C ASP A 971 5.96 21.32 20.50
N ILE A 972 5.15 20.27 20.65
CA ILE A 972 4.31 19.72 19.57
C ILE A 972 3.33 20.78 19.07
N ILE A 973 2.57 21.39 19.96
CA ILE A 973 1.55 22.38 19.60
C ILE A 973 2.20 23.57 18.89
N ILE A 974 3.29 24.11 19.44
CA ILE A 974 4.01 25.24 18.83
C ILE A 974 4.42 24.90 17.39
N ARG A 975 4.98 23.71 17.16
CA ARG A 975 5.39 23.27 15.82
C ARG A 975 4.21 23.10 14.87
N GLU A 976 3.15 22.43 15.30
CA GLU A 976 2.03 22.07 14.42
C GLU A 976 1.19 23.30 14.05
N ILE A 977 1.09 24.27 14.98
CA ILE A 977 0.46 25.56 14.70
C ILE A 977 1.35 26.39 13.76
N SER A 978 2.66 26.47 14.00
CA SER A 978 3.59 27.26 13.16
C SER A 978 3.56 26.85 11.68
N LYS A 979 3.37 25.57 11.37
CA LYS A 979 3.18 25.09 9.98
C LYS A 979 2.02 25.78 9.25
N ARG A 980 0.94 26.13 9.97
CA ARG A 980 -0.25 26.81 9.41
C ARG A 980 -0.01 28.28 9.10
N TYR A 981 1.10 28.82 9.59
CA TYR A 981 1.57 30.17 9.34
C TYR A 981 2.81 30.18 8.44
N GLY A 982 3.13 29.08 7.75
CA GLY A 982 4.25 29.05 6.81
C GLY A 982 5.62 28.80 7.46
N ILE A 983 5.70 28.35 8.71
CA ILE A 983 6.99 28.11 9.39
C ILE A 983 7.18 26.61 9.63
N GLN A 984 8.20 26.02 9.01
CA GLN A 984 8.48 24.58 9.10
C GLN A 984 9.59 24.30 10.10
N PHE A 985 9.23 23.87 11.31
CA PHE A 985 10.16 23.31 12.27
C PHE A 985 10.31 21.79 12.10
N SER A 986 11.40 21.23 12.63
CA SER A 986 11.55 19.79 12.71
C SER A 986 10.49 19.14 13.63
N PRO A 987 10.04 17.90 13.34
CA PRO A 987 9.21 17.10 14.25
C PRO A 987 9.78 16.91 15.66
N LEU A 988 11.08 17.18 15.85
CA LEU A 988 11.80 17.03 17.13
C LEU A 988 12.25 18.39 17.70
N SER A 989 11.51 19.47 17.39
CA SER A 989 11.72 20.82 17.94
C SER A 989 13.07 21.48 17.57
N ARG A 990 13.60 21.11 16.40
CA ARG A 990 14.91 21.58 15.90
C ARG A 990 14.75 22.60 14.79
N MET A 991 15.71 23.51 14.74
CA MET A 991 15.79 24.61 13.79
C MET A 991 17.16 24.58 13.11
N TYR A 992 17.15 24.51 11.78
CA TYR A 992 18.37 24.46 10.98
C TYR A 992 18.37 25.58 9.93
N PRO A 993 19.45 26.36 9.81
CA PRO A 993 19.67 27.22 8.66
C PRO A 993 20.25 26.43 7.48
N ASN A 994 20.34 27.14 6.35
CA ASN A 994 21.07 26.73 5.16
C ASN A 994 21.88 27.92 4.62
N LEU A 995 22.84 27.67 3.72
CA LEU A 995 23.78 28.66 3.19
C LEU A 995 23.12 29.84 2.46
N LEU A 996 21.91 29.66 1.95
CA LEU A 996 21.18 30.66 1.16
C LEU A 996 20.20 31.49 2.01
N MET A 997 20.21 31.32 3.33
CA MET A 997 19.38 32.10 4.24
C MET A 997 19.85 33.56 4.30
N SER A 998 18.89 34.47 4.44
CA SER A 998 19.06 35.91 4.27
C SER A 998 18.21 36.72 5.28
N GLN A 999 18.35 38.04 5.28
CA GLN A 999 17.56 38.94 6.11
C GLN A 999 16.06 38.94 5.74
N ASP A 1000 15.71 38.53 4.53
CA ASP A 1000 14.32 38.38 4.10
C ASP A 1000 13.65 37.21 4.83
N ASP A 1001 14.43 36.19 5.20
CA ASP A 1001 13.98 35.05 6.00
C ASP A 1001 13.71 35.42 7.44
N VAL A 1002 14.50 36.33 8.00
CA VAL A 1002 14.21 36.93 9.32
C VAL A 1002 12.86 37.62 9.24
N ARG A 1003 12.67 38.58 8.32
CA ARG A 1003 11.42 39.34 8.21
C ARG A 1003 10.20 38.43 7.99
N PHE A 1004 10.31 37.43 7.12
CA PHE A 1004 9.24 36.45 6.90
C PHE A 1004 8.83 35.76 8.21
N PHE A 1005 9.81 35.35 9.01
CA PHE A 1005 9.58 34.74 10.31
C PHE A 1005 8.92 35.73 11.29
N GLU A 1006 9.44 36.95 11.40
CA GLU A 1006 8.92 37.98 12.33
C GLU A 1006 7.45 38.32 12.05
N GLU A 1007 7.07 38.43 10.78
CA GLU A 1007 5.69 38.73 10.35
C GLU A 1007 4.67 37.66 10.74
N ARG A 1008 5.10 36.42 11.04
CA ARG A 1008 4.21 35.25 11.19
C ARG A 1008 4.27 34.60 12.57
N ILE A 1009 5.41 34.65 13.24
CA ILE A 1009 5.61 33.89 14.49
C ILE A 1009 4.77 34.41 15.65
N PHE A 1010 4.51 35.72 15.74
CA PHE A 1010 3.67 36.28 16.82
C PHE A 1010 2.23 35.76 16.76
N ASP A 1011 1.61 35.76 15.58
CA ASP A 1011 0.27 35.20 15.37
C ASP A 1011 0.25 33.69 15.63
N ALA A 1012 1.30 32.98 15.20
CA ALA A 1012 1.44 31.55 15.46
C ALA A 1012 1.52 31.24 16.96
N MET A 1013 2.27 32.04 17.72
CA MET A 1013 2.41 31.88 19.17
C MET A 1013 1.14 32.24 19.93
N GLU A 1014 0.40 33.27 19.53
CA GLU A 1014 -0.90 33.59 20.12
C GLU A 1014 -1.89 32.43 19.95
N ASN A 1015 -1.90 31.80 18.78
CA ASN A 1015 -2.76 30.66 18.50
C ASN A 1015 -2.29 29.40 19.26
N ALA A 1016 -0.98 29.13 19.29
CA ALA A 1016 -0.40 28.04 20.08
C ALA A 1016 -0.76 28.18 21.56
N ARG A 1017 -0.70 29.40 22.12
CA ARG A 1017 -1.11 29.68 23.50
C ARG A 1017 -2.56 29.31 23.76
N LYS A 1018 -3.48 29.72 22.88
CA LYS A 1018 -4.91 29.38 22.99
C LYS A 1018 -5.13 27.86 23.02
N VAL A 1019 -4.45 27.11 22.14
CA VAL A 1019 -4.57 25.64 22.09
C VAL A 1019 -3.97 24.99 23.36
N ILE A 1020 -2.82 25.47 23.83
CA ILE A 1020 -2.19 25.01 25.08
C ILE A 1020 -3.13 25.24 26.27
N ASP A 1021 -3.71 26.43 26.41
CA ASP A 1021 -4.61 26.75 27.52
C ASP A 1021 -5.86 25.88 27.52
N ILE A 1022 -6.43 25.58 26.35
CA ILE A 1022 -7.59 24.66 26.23
C ILE A 1022 -7.18 23.25 26.67
N ALA A 1023 -6.08 22.73 26.13
CA ALA A 1023 -5.60 21.38 26.42
C ALA A 1023 -5.32 21.15 27.91
N PHE A 1024 -4.76 22.15 28.61
CA PHE A 1024 -4.45 22.05 30.04
C PHE A 1024 -5.59 22.50 30.98
N LYS A 1025 -6.62 23.22 30.51
CA LYS A 1025 -7.83 23.55 31.31
C LYS A 1025 -8.84 22.41 31.38
N GLU A 1026 -8.93 21.57 30.35
CA GLU A 1026 -9.89 20.45 30.28
C GLU A 1026 -9.45 19.19 31.04
N GLY A 1027 -8.38 19.27 31.84
CA GLY A 1027 -7.97 18.16 32.72
C GLY A 1027 -7.40 16.95 31.97
N ILE A 1028 -6.87 17.14 30.76
CA ILE A 1028 -6.05 16.12 30.09
C ILE A 1028 -4.69 16.07 30.80
N THR A 1029 -4.67 15.50 32.00
CA THR A 1029 -3.46 15.18 32.76
C THR A 1029 -3.44 13.69 33.04
N GLY A 1030 -2.48 13.00 32.44
CA GLY A 1030 -2.19 11.58 32.66
C GLY A 1030 -1.46 10.98 31.48
#